data_AF-A0A8H8WSH3-F1
#
_entry.id   AF-A0A8H8WSH3-F1
#
_cell.length_a   1.000
_cell.length_b   1.000
_cell.length_c   1.000
_cell.angle_alpha   90.00
_cell.angle_beta   90.00
_cell.angle_gamma   90.00
#
_symmetry.space_group_name_H-M   'P 1'
#
loop_
_entity.id
_entity.type
_entity.pdbx_description
1 polymer ?
#
loop_
_entity_poly.entity_id
_entity_poly.type
_entity_poly.pdbx_seq_one_letter_code
_entity_poly.pdbx_strand_id
1 'polypeptide(L)'
;MQLQRGADAPFSFRYAAPEAAIEALGLEPGRTKADRAVQAAVIAAAAIEHDGEGRWISYSRSHDWWAAGRYEGTPVTMKRVINAVEGLARAGLVESFVQMPGAHLLSNEAERVQSAFRAWPALVNRLGGLRLDPVKRPPVIMKDEAGNRIAFPRTERGARATREVEDLNTWFAGFDVEVDPGADPANWKRTAYHLHGRKVRKDGSETWACTVPTPVPQVVRIFGRGRLDRHGRLYGWWQGLPKDRRGELLLNGEVLIEEDFASLHPTLLYAMKGIRLDFDPYDVWGFPRQHGKWALNIGVNADGGLKGAVDALMAKPDWTESWTYTRKLVDEVAKRNEPIREFLGSDAGVRLMAIDSRMALDVLKACRKADIPALPVHDSFMAPGGKAGQVRAIMGEVLDKTRVTISPKTSVSSALPFLHNAPLVDPSLSRPSVEVAAPAGEGSSVPPASPPVLVPAPVVEGPPAALAVSRPVLVPAPLIEGPGAVLPGSYEGSTALPRVSTPSLAPAVLAAAWSPQDVPPGPSSSVSAPDLHRSSWERRTAPSTSPPFPDPFTRSLAVPDRPCAMRLDMTASRPVVVTIPDPHPHRIWDVDGSEVRGAPVMLRPMAEDLIAQGHDPYARPAAPPPKVAPGLPSGIVPRGA
;
A
#
# COMPACT_ATOMS: atom_id res chain seq x y z
N MET A 1 6.15 5.61 28.36
CA MET A 1 6.03 4.57 27.31
C MET A 1 6.40 5.20 25.97
N GLN A 2 7.54 4.84 25.39
CA GLN A 2 7.91 5.30 24.05
C GLN A 2 7.38 4.30 23.02
N LEU A 3 6.36 4.69 22.27
CA LEU A 3 5.95 3.99 21.07
C LEU A 3 6.72 4.56 19.89
N GLN A 4 7.60 3.75 19.30
CA GLN A 4 8.26 4.12 18.06
C GLN A 4 7.22 4.12 16.93
N ARG A 5 7.11 5.26 16.23
CA ARG A 5 6.20 5.44 15.10
C ARG A 5 6.45 4.38 14.03
N GLY A 6 5.43 3.57 13.70
CA GLY A 6 5.51 2.50 12.71
C GLY A 6 5.70 1.10 13.29
N ALA A 7 5.87 0.95 14.61
CA ALA A 7 5.73 -0.33 15.30
C ALA A 7 4.26 -0.70 15.59
N ASP A 8 3.36 0.27 15.42
CA ASP A 8 1.92 0.18 15.61
C ASP A 8 1.16 -0.24 14.34
N ALA A 9 0.14 -1.07 14.52
CA ALA A 9 -0.79 -1.47 13.47
C ALA A 9 -1.83 -0.35 13.22
N PRO A 10 -2.08 0.05 11.96
CA PRO A 10 -3.11 1.03 11.66
C PRO A 10 -4.51 0.40 11.86
N PHE A 11 -5.39 1.04 12.63
CA PHE A 11 -6.74 0.52 12.88
C PHE A 11 -7.49 0.23 11.58
N SER A 12 -7.93 -1.03 11.40
CA SER A 12 -8.51 -1.51 10.16
C SER A 12 -9.83 -2.26 10.38
N PHE A 13 -10.76 -2.08 9.44
CA PHE A 13 -12.15 -2.55 9.51
C PHE A 13 -12.35 -3.78 8.60
N ARG A 14 -11.44 -4.76 8.70
CA ARG A 14 -11.49 -5.99 7.89
C ARG A 14 -12.44 -7.04 8.49
N TYR A 15 -12.64 -6.98 9.80
CA TYR A 15 -13.40 -7.95 10.57
C TYR A 15 -14.29 -7.25 11.60
N ALA A 16 -15.33 -7.95 12.05
CA ALA A 16 -16.20 -7.57 13.15
C ALA A 16 -16.38 -8.77 14.09
N ALA A 17 -16.52 -8.51 15.39
CA ALA A 17 -16.90 -9.53 16.35
C ALA A 17 -18.41 -9.84 16.23
N PRO A 18 -18.82 -11.12 16.25
CA PRO A 18 -20.24 -11.48 16.23
C PRO A 18 -20.96 -11.00 17.50
N GLU A 19 -22.28 -10.97 17.51
CA GLU A 19 -23.07 -10.51 18.67
C GLU A 19 -22.77 -11.34 19.94
N ALA A 20 -22.64 -12.66 19.81
CA ALA A 20 -22.22 -13.58 20.87
C ALA A 20 -20.84 -13.24 21.48
N ALA A 21 -19.95 -12.58 20.74
CA ALA A 21 -18.66 -12.12 21.27
C ALA A 21 -18.80 -10.87 22.15
N ILE A 22 -19.78 -10.00 21.89
CA ILE A 22 -20.09 -8.84 22.75
C ILE A 22 -20.67 -9.35 24.08
N GLU A 23 -21.57 -10.33 24.02
CA GLU A 23 -22.16 -11.01 25.18
C GLU A 23 -21.07 -11.73 26.02
N ALA A 24 -20.23 -12.56 25.39
CA ALA A 24 -19.17 -13.32 26.07
C ALA A 24 -18.12 -12.42 26.75
N LEU A 25 -17.89 -11.20 26.24
CA LEU A 25 -17.01 -10.23 26.87
C LEU A 25 -17.64 -9.54 28.10
N GLY A 26 -18.95 -9.65 28.29
CA GLY A 26 -19.70 -8.93 29.33
C GLY A 26 -19.83 -7.44 29.03
N LEU A 27 -19.93 -7.08 27.74
CA LEU A 27 -20.02 -5.69 27.29
C LEU A 27 -21.46 -5.29 26.99
N GLU A 28 -21.88 -4.13 27.49
CA GLU A 28 -23.11 -3.48 27.04
C GLU A 28 -23.06 -3.20 25.52
N PRO A 29 -24.06 -3.65 24.73
CA PRO A 29 -24.10 -3.38 23.31
C PRO A 29 -24.22 -1.88 23.00
N GLY A 30 -23.54 -1.43 21.94
CA GLY A 30 -23.65 -0.08 21.43
C GLY A 30 -25.11 0.35 21.18
N ARG A 31 -25.45 1.58 21.56
CA ARG A 31 -26.84 2.09 21.56
C ARG A 31 -27.48 2.02 20.17
N THR A 32 -26.78 2.46 19.13
CA THR A 32 -27.24 2.39 17.75
C THR A 32 -26.57 1.25 16.97
N LYS A 33 -27.17 0.84 15.84
CA LYS A 33 -26.56 -0.13 14.91
C LYS A 33 -25.15 0.28 14.46
N ALA A 34 -24.91 1.59 14.30
CA ALA A 34 -23.60 2.12 13.95
C ALA A 34 -22.59 2.00 15.12
N ASP A 35 -23.03 2.19 16.36
CA ASP A 35 -22.17 2.03 17.53
C ASP A 35 -21.79 0.56 17.74
N ARG A 36 -22.75 -0.38 17.58
CA ARG A 36 -22.48 -1.84 17.62
C ARG A 36 -21.48 -2.26 16.55
N ALA A 37 -21.64 -1.79 15.32
CA ALA A 37 -20.71 -2.10 14.24
C ALA A 37 -19.28 -1.60 14.51
N VAL A 38 -19.12 -0.42 15.13
CA VAL A 38 -17.78 0.09 15.51
C VAL A 38 -17.21 -0.65 16.72
N GLN A 39 -18.04 -0.96 17.74
CA GLN A 39 -17.64 -1.77 18.89
C GLN A 39 -17.14 -3.16 18.45
N ALA A 40 -17.90 -3.83 17.58
CA ALA A 40 -17.54 -5.11 16.99
C ALA A 40 -16.22 -5.05 16.20
N ALA A 41 -15.99 -3.99 15.42
CA ALA A 41 -14.74 -3.80 14.68
C ALA A 41 -13.53 -3.50 15.60
N VAL A 42 -13.72 -2.76 16.70
CA VAL A 42 -12.68 -2.52 17.71
C VAL A 42 -12.30 -3.82 18.43
N ILE A 43 -13.28 -4.63 18.84
CA ILE A 43 -13.06 -5.96 19.44
C ILE A 43 -12.28 -6.85 18.46
N ALA A 44 -12.74 -6.93 17.20
CA ALA A 44 -12.10 -7.74 16.18
C ALA A 44 -10.65 -7.33 15.91
N ALA A 45 -10.37 -6.03 15.77
CA ALA A 45 -8.99 -5.55 15.56
C ALA A 45 -8.09 -5.88 16.76
N ALA A 46 -8.59 -5.70 17.99
CA ALA A 46 -7.87 -6.04 19.21
C ALA A 46 -7.52 -7.53 19.28
N ALA A 47 -8.48 -8.41 18.96
CA ALA A 47 -8.30 -9.85 18.94
C ALA A 47 -7.34 -10.31 17.83
N ILE A 48 -7.44 -9.73 16.63
CA ILE A 48 -6.55 -10.06 15.50
C ILE A 48 -5.10 -9.69 15.84
N GLU A 49 -4.80 -8.45 16.20
CA GLU A 49 -3.40 -8.07 16.47
C GLU A 49 -2.81 -8.80 17.69
N HIS A 50 -3.63 -9.31 18.61
CA HIS A 50 -3.20 -10.20 19.70
C HIS A 50 -2.88 -11.63 19.22
N ASP A 51 -3.64 -12.17 18.26
CA ASP A 51 -3.34 -13.44 17.57
C ASP A 51 -2.06 -13.36 16.70
N GLY A 52 -1.61 -12.14 16.36
CA GLY A 52 -0.31 -11.88 15.74
C GLY A 52 0.81 -11.63 16.77
N GLU A 53 1.37 -10.41 16.73
CA GLU A 53 2.53 -10.02 17.54
C GLU A 53 2.17 -9.18 18.79
N GLY A 54 0.88 -9.06 19.13
CA GLY A 54 0.41 -8.28 20.29
C GLY A 54 0.57 -6.76 20.12
N ARG A 55 0.60 -6.27 18.87
CA ARG A 55 0.93 -4.88 18.54
C ARG A 55 -0.12 -3.89 19.04
N TRP A 56 0.33 -2.66 19.24
CA TRP A 56 -0.55 -1.52 19.49
C TRP A 56 -1.29 -1.11 18.22
N ILE A 57 -2.58 -0.81 18.35
CA ILE A 57 -3.46 -0.39 17.25
C ILE A 57 -3.70 1.11 17.33
N SER A 58 -3.16 1.89 16.40
CA SER A 58 -3.27 3.35 16.41
C SER A 58 -4.54 3.88 15.77
N TYR A 59 -5.06 4.96 16.36
CA TYR A 59 -6.21 5.70 15.89
C TYR A 59 -6.06 7.20 16.19
N SER A 60 -6.54 8.05 15.27
CA SER A 60 -6.48 9.50 15.43
C SER A 60 -7.59 10.02 16.35
N ARG A 61 -7.25 10.98 17.21
CA ARG A 61 -8.19 11.81 17.98
C ARG A 61 -8.24 13.27 17.50
N SER A 62 -7.63 13.57 16.33
CA SER A 62 -7.73 14.88 15.65
C SER A 62 -9.01 14.95 14.83
N HIS A 63 -9.83 15.98 15.06
CA HIS A 63 -11.08 16.20 14.32
C HIS A 63 -10.85 16.26 12.80
N ASP A 64 -9.83 16.99 12.35
CA ASP A 64 -9.54 17.23 10.92
C ASP A 64 -9.17 15.93 10.18
N TRP A 65 -8.52 15.00 10.88
CA TRP A 65 -8.25 13.67 10.35
C TRP A 65 -9.56 12.93 10.00
N TRP A 66 -10.62 13.10 10.78
CA TRP A 66 -11.93 12.49 10.52
C TRP A 66 -12.79 13.31 9.54
N ALA A 67 -12.67 14.64 9.57
CA ALA A 67 -13.43 15.56 8.72
C ALA A 67 -13.16 15.37 7.21
N ALA A 68 -11.98 14.85 6.84
CA ALA A 68 -11.59 14.60 5.45
C ALA A 68 -12.43 13.52 4.69
N GLY A 69 -13.46 12.93 5.30
CA GLY A 69 -14.31 11.93 4.63
C GLY A 69 -13.67 10.55 4.49
N ARG A 70 -12.59 10.26 5.23
CA ARG A 70 -11.81 8.98 5.18
C ARG A 70 -12.65 7.71 5.35
N TYR A 71 -13.81 7.86 5.97
CA TYR A 71 -14.75 6.82 6.39
C TYR A 71 -16.19 7.11 5.95
N GLU A 72 -16.38 7.99 4.96
CA GLU A 72 -17.69 8.29 4.39
C GLU A 72 -18.41 7.01 3.93
N GLY A 73 -19.71 6.90 4.21
CA GLY A 73 -20.51 5.70 3.93
C GLY A 73 -20.29 4.54 4.90
N THR A 74 -19.41 4.67 5.90
CA THR A 74 -19.21 3.67 6.97
C THR A 74 -19.76 4.19 8.31
N PRO A 75 -20.07 3.32 9.29
CA PRO A 75 -20.47 3.77 10.62
C PRO A 75 -19.34 4.42 11.43
N VAL A 76 -18.08 4.34 10.96
CA VAL A 76 -16.90 4.71 11.73
C VAL A 76 -16.76 6.22 11.87
N THR A 77 -16.69 6.70 13.12
CA THR A 77 -16.39 8.10 13.45
C THR A 77 -15.49 8.18 14.68
N MET A 78 -14.78 9.30 14.84
CA MET A 78 -13.91 9.58 15.99
C MET A 78 -14.57 9.22 17.32
N LYS A 79 -15.78 9.76 17.56
CA LYS A 79 -16.52 9.56 18.80
C LYS A 79 -16.88 8.09 19.04
N ARG A 80 -17.24 7.33 18.01
CA ARG A 80 -17.56 5.90 18.17
C ARG A 80 -16.34 5.05 18.47
N VAL A 81 -15.22 5.30 17.79
CA VAL A 81 -13.97 4.58 18.04
C VAL A 81 -13.45 4.87 19.45
N ILE A 82 -13.43 6.14 19.85
CA ILE A 82 -13.08 6.56 21.22
C ILE A 82 -13.98 5.87 22.25
N ASN A 83 -15.30 5.99 22.11
CA ASN A 83 -16.26 5.41 23.05
C ASN A 83 -16.14 3.88 23.16
N ALA A 84 -15.86 3.19 22.04
CA ALA A 84 -15.67 1.75 22.02
C ALA A 84 -14.37 1.36 22.74
N VAL A 85 -13.23 1.98 22.41
CA VAL A 85 -11.94 1.72 23.06
C VAL A 85 -12.00 2.02 24.57
N GLU A 86 -12.61 3.14 24.97
CA GLU A 86 -12.79 3.50 26.39
C GLU A 86 -13.82 2.63 27.11
N GLY A 87 -14.76 2.02 26.38
CA GLY A 87 -15.65 0.96 26.89
C GLY A 87 -14.87 -0.31 27.22
N LEU A 88 -14.09 -0.82 26.27
CA LEU A 88 -13.26 -2.01 26.46
C LEU A 88 -12.18 -1.79 27.54
N ALA A 89 -11.59 -0.59 27.62
CA ALA A 89 -10.57 -0.27 28.62
C ALA A 89 -11.15 -0.29 30.05
N ARG A 90 -12.33 0.32 30.25
CA ARG A 90 -13.04 0.26 31.54
C ARG A 90 -13.47 -1.15 31.93
N ALA A 91 -13.72 -2.03 30.95
CA ALA A 91 -14.02 -3.45 31.19
C ALA A 91 -12.76 -4.31 31.46
N GLY A 92 -11.55 -3.73 31.44
CA GLY A 92 -10.28 -4.45 31.62
C GLY A 92 -9.89 -5.34 30.44
N LEU A 93 -10.47 -5.12 29.26
CA LEU A 93 -10.29 -5.96 28.08
C LEU A 93 -9.17 -5.48 27.14
N VAL A 94 -8.86 -4.17 27.17
CA VAL A 94 -7.75 -3.59 26.42
C VAL A 94 -6.89 -2.71 27.31
N GLU A 95 -5.59 -2.67 27.03
CA GLU A 95 -4.72 -1.57 27.42
C GLU A 95 -4.90 -0.44 26.41
N SER A 96 -4.93 0.81 26.87
CA SER A 96 -5.00 1.97 25.97
C SER A 96 -4.27 3.17 26.57
N PHE A 97 -3.74 4.03 25.70
CA PHE A 97 -3.27 5.36 26.11
C PHE A 97 -3.82 6.42 25.16
N VAL A 98 -3.86 7.65 25.68
CA VAL A 98 -4.33 8.83 24.96
C VAL A 98 -3.13 9.70 24.62
N GLN A 99 -3.06 10.15 23.36
CA GLN A 99 -2.08 11.12 22.89
C GLN A 99 -2.17 12.42 23.70
N MET A 100 -1.02 12.97 24.12
CA MET A 100 -0.99 14.26 24.81
C MET A 100 -1.48 15.41 23.90
N PRO A 101 -2.18 16.43 24.44
CA PRO A 101 -2.52 17.64 23.69
C PRO A 101 -1.29 18.25 23.02
N GLY A 102 -1.43 18.66 21.75
CA GLY A 102 -0.32 19.23 20.98
C GLY A 102 0.74 18.24 20.49
N ALA A 103 0.69 16.94 20.81
CA ALA A 103 1.73 15.99 20.39
C ALA A 103 1.88 15.82 18.86
N HIS A 104 0.89 16.22 18.07
CA HIS A 104 0.98 16.28 16.60
C HIS A 104 1.76 17.50 16.08
N LEU A 105 1.99 18.52 16.92
CA LEU A 105 2.73 19.75 16.63
C LEU A 105 4.21 19.67 17.03
N LEU A 106 4.64 18.58 17.69
CA LEU A 106 6.03 18.39 18.09
C LEU A 106 6.95 18.48 16.87
N SER A 107 8.07 19.19 16.99
CA SER A 107 9.03 19.37 15.90
C SER A 107 9.66 18.04 15.48
N ASN A 108 9.97 17.18 16.45
CA ASN A 108 10.43 15.81 16.19
C ASN A 108 9.26 14.93 15.74
N GLU A 109 9.31 14.45 14.48
CA GLU A 109 8.26 13.61 13.92
C GLU A 109 8.17 12.22 14.58
N ALA A 110 9.27 11.72 15.16
CA ALA A 110 9.30 10.44 15.87
C ALA A 110 8.52 10.48 17.20
N GLU A 111 8.34 11.67 17.78
CA GLU A 111 7.58 11.89 19.03
C GLU A 111 6.08 12.12 18.78
N ARG A 112 5.65 12.22 17.51
CA ARG A 112 4.24 12.41 17.10
C ARG A 112 3.42 11.11 17.21
N VAL A 113 3.41 10.52 18.40
CA VAL A 113 2.70 9.26 18.70
C VAL A 113 1.18 9.50 18.69
N GLN A 114 0.42 8.68 17.97
CA GLN A 114 -1.06 8.70 18.00
C GLN A 114 -1.62 8.02 19.25
N SER A 115 -2.93 8.11 19.50
CA SER A 115 -3.54 7.28 20.55
C SER A 115 -3.61 5.84 20.08
N ALA A 116 -3.40 4.86 20.96
CA ALA A 116 -3.49 3.45 20.58
C ALA A 116 -4.03 2.55 21.70
N PHE A 117 -4.41 1.34 21.32
CA PHE A 117 -4.89 0.29 22.24
C PHE A 117 -4.38 -1.09 21.82
N ARG A 118 -4.39 -2.06 22.73
CA ARG A 118 -4.11 -3.49 22.44
C ARG A 118 -4.91 -4.40 23.38
N ALA A 119 -5.24 -5.62 22.96
CA ALA A 119 -5.97 -6.55 23.82
C ALA A 119 -5.13 -7.05 25.00
N TRP A 120 -5.74 -7.09 26.18
CA TRP A 120 -5.27 -7.96 27.26
C TRP A 120 -5.63 -9.42 26.95
N PRO A 121 -4.87 -10.41 27.47
CA PRO A 121 -5.23 -11.83 27.36
C PRO A 121 -6.66 -12.14 27.82
N ALA A 122 -7.19 -11.37 28.77
CA ALA A 122 -8.58 -11.47 29.24
C ALA A 122 -9.63 -11.33 28.13
N LEU A 123 -9.38 -10.49 27.11
CA LEU A 123 -10.27 -10.34 25.95
C LEU A 123 -10.30 -11.63 25.14
N VAL A 124 -9.14 -12.15 24.75
CA VAL A 124 -9.05 -13.34 23.89
C VAL A 124 -9.52 -14.60 24.63
N ASN A 125 -9.20 -14.73 25.93
CA ASN A 125 -9.70 -15.82 26.77
C ASN A 125 -11.23 -15.83 26.87
N ARG A 126 -11.87 -14.66 27.02
CA ARG A 126 -13.34 -14.54 27.05
C ARG A 126 -13.99 -14.75 25.69
N LEU A 127 -13.32 -14.41 24.59
CA LEU A 127 -13.78 -14.74 23.24
C LEU A 127 -13.82 -16.25 22.99
N GLY A 128 -13.06 -17.07 23.73
CA GLY A 128 -13.21 -18.53 23.75
C GLY A 128 -13.05 -19.22 22.38
N GLY A 129 -12.31 -18.62 21.45
CA GLY A 129 -12.16 -19.12 20.07
C GLY A 129 -13.31 -18.79 19.11
N LEU A 130 -14.25 -17.90 19.49
CA LEU A 130 -15.27 -17.38 18.58
C LEU A 130 -14.61 -16.79 17.32
N ARG A 131 -15.12 -17.20 16.14
CA ARG A 131 -14.66 -16.70 14.85
C ARG A 131 -15.17 -15.27 14.62
N LEU A 132 -14.30 -14.42 14.08
CA LEU A 132 -14.64 -13.06 13.67
C LEU A 132 -15.20 -13.06 12.24
N ASP A 133 -16.20 -12.22 12.00
CA ASP A 133 -16.87 -12.11 10.70
C ASP A 133 -16.11 -11.16 9.77
N PRO A 134 -15.81 -11.55 8.51
CA PRO A 134 -15.19 -10.65 7.54
C PRO A 134 -16.17 -9.55 7.11
N VAL A 135 -15.71 -8.30 7.12
CA VAL A 135 -16.53 -7.12 6.79
C VAL A 135 -16.32 -6.72 5.33
N LYS A 136 -17.42 -6.55 4.58
CA LYS A 136 -17.38 -6.03 3.19
C LYS A 136 -16.68 -4.66 3.19
N ARG A 137 -15.54 -4.59 2.52
CA ARG A 137 -14.75 -3.36 2.41
C ARG A 137 -15.40 -2.40 1.39
N PRO A 138 -15.22 -1.07 1.53
CA PRO A 138 -15.50 -0.14 0.44
C PRO A 138 -14.73 -0.58 -0.81
N PRO A 139 -15.40 -0.81 -1.96
CA PRO A 139 -14.76 -1.37 -3.16
C PRO A 139 -13.78 -0.37 -3.79
N VAL A 140 -13.95 0.92 -3.53
CA VAL A 140 -13.10 2.01 -4.00
C VAL A 140 -12.65 2.89 -2.85
N ILE A 141 -11.42 3.41 -2.94
CA ILE A 141 -10.85 4.40 -2.01
C ILE A 141 -10.23 5.52 -2.85
N MET A 142 -10.45 6.78 -2.45
CA MET A 142 -9.72 7.93 -2.98
C MET A 142 -8.66 8.36 -1.96
N LYS A 143 -7.47 8.73 -2.45
CA LYS A 143 -6.44 9.43 -1.68
C LYS A 143 -6.16 10.81 -2.28
N ASP A 144 -5.71 11.77 -1.48
CA ASP A 144 -5.18 13.07 -1.91
C ASP A 144 -3.70 12.99 -2.36
N GLU A 145 -3.06 14.15 -2.60
CA GLU A 145 -1.63 14.26 -2.93
C GLU A 145 -0.72 13.78 -1.79
N ALA A 146 -1.11 14.03 -0.53
CA ALA A 146 -0.40 13.58 0.66
C ALA A 146 -0.67 12.10 1.03
N GLY A 147 -1.40 11.36 0.18
CA GLY A 147 -1.75 9.96 0.39
C GLY A 147 -2.82 9.71 1.48
N ASN A 148 -3.40 10.77 2.06
CA ASN A 148 -4.52 10.67 2.98
C ASN A 148 -5.77 10.21 2.24
N ARG A 149 -6.62 9.40 2.88
CA ARG A 149 -7.94 9.11 2.31
C ARG A 149 -8.78 10.37 2.27
N ILE A 150 -9.61 10.50 1.24
CA ILE A 150 -10.64 11.54 1.14
C ILE A 150 -11.98 10.93 0.70
N ALA A 151 -13.05 11.72 0.80
CA ALA A 151 -14.36 11.44 0.22
C ALA A 151 -14.26 10.92 -1.23
N PHE A 152 -15.01 9.88 -1.58
CA PHE A 152 -15.00 9.35 -2.94
C PHE A 152 -15.97 10.15 -3.83
N PRO A 153 -15.55 10.62 -5.03
CA PRO A 153 -16.35 11.54 -5.82
C PRO A 153 -17.67 10.92 -6.30
N ARG A 154 -18.79 11.51 -5.86
CA ARG A 154 -20.18 11.14 -6.21
C ARG A 154 -20.53 11.53 -7.65
N THR A 155 -19.82 10.96 -8.61
CA THR A 155 -19.98 11.17 -10.06
C THR A 155 -20.39 9.86 -10.73
N GLU A 156 -20.94 9.93 -11.96
CA GLU A 156 -21.30 8.71 -12.70
C GLU A 156 -20.07 7.83 -12.98
N ARG A 157 -18.92 8.44 -13.32
CA ARG A 157 -17.62 7.74 -13.44
C ARG A 157 -17.18 7.09 -12.14
N GLY A 158 -17.40 7.75 -11.00
CA GLY A 158 -17.17 7.19 -9.67
C GLY A 158 -18.06 5.98 -9.40
N ALA A 159 -19.38 6.12 -9.57
CA ALA A 159 -20.35 5.04 -9.39
C ALA A 159 -20.15 3.86 -10.37
N ARG A 160 -19.59 4.12 -11.56
CA ARG A 160 -19.15 3.07 -12.50
C ARG A 160 -17.93 2.32 -11.98
N ALA A 161 -16.91 3.04 -11.48
CA ALA A 161 -15.72 2.43 -10.88
C ALA A 161 -16.04 1.61 -9.61
N THR A 162 -17.02 2.04 -8.82
CA THR A 162 -17.58 1.26 -7.70
C THR A 162 -18.14 -0.07 -8.19
N ARG A 163 -19.09 -0.02 -9.15
CA ARG A 163 -19.74 -1.22 -9.72
C ARG A 163 -18.74 -2.20 -10.34
N GLU A 164 -17.78 -1.72 -11.16
CA GLU A 164 -16.75 -2.58 -11.76
C GLU A 164 -15.98 -3.43 -10.74
N VAL A 165 -15.76 -2.91 -9.52
CA VAL A 165 -15.03 -3.63 -8.46
C VAL A 165 -15.96 -4.49 -7.61
N GLU A 166 -17.23 -4.11 -7.44
CA GLU A 166 -18.24 -4.97 -6.82
C GLU A 166 -18.56 -6.19 -7.69
N ASP A 167 -18.63 -6.02 -9.01
CA ASP A 167 -18.82 -7.11 -9.97
C ASP A 167 -17.65 -8.11 -9.92
N LEU A 168 -16.42 -7.63 -9.75
CA LEU A 168 -15.23 -8.47 -9.55
C LEU A 168 -15.24 -9.18 -8.19
N ASN A 169 -15.55 -8.48 -7.10
CA ASN A 169 -15.66 -9.11 -5.78
C ASN A 169 -16.81 -10.12 -5.70
N THR A 170 -17.87 -9.95 -6.49
CA THR A 170 -18.95 -10.93 -6.64
C THR A 170 -18.47 -12.18 -7.39
N TRP A 171 -17.58 -12.03 -8.37
CA TRP A 171 -16.95 -13.18 -9.05
C TRP A 171 -15.95 -13.90 -8.14
N PHE A 172 -15.12 -13.15 -7.43
CA PHE A 172 -14.16 -13.69 -6.45
C PHE A 172 -14.83 -14.35 -5.24
N ALA A 173 -16.14 -14.13 -5.02
CA ALA A 173 -16.90 -14.84 -3.99
C ALA A 173 -17.00 -16.36 -4.23
N GLY A 174 -16.79 -16.81 -5.47
CA GLY A 174 -16.69 -18.23 -5.82
C GLY A 174 -15.27 -18.77 -5.87
N PHE A 175 -14.26 -18.02 -5.39
CA PHE A 175 -12.87 -18.45 -5.37
C PHE A 175 -12.45 -18.91 -3.98
N ASP A 176 -11.73 -20.03 -3.93
CA ASP A 176 -11.02 -20.49 -2.75
C ASP A 176 -9.51 -20.27 -2.94
N VAL A 177 -8.81 -19.83 -1.89
CA VAL A 177 -7.39 -19.45 -1.95
C VAL A 177 -6.67 -19.95 -0.70
N GLU A 178 -5.93 -21.04 -0.88
CA GLU A 178 -5.23 -21.74 0.20
C GLU A 178 -3.72 -21.76 -0.05
N VAL A 179 -2.95 -22.17 0.97
CA VAL A 179 -1.54 -22.55 0.79
C VAL A 179 -1.50 -24.01 0.35
N ASP A 180 -0.70 -24.34 -0.66
CA ASP A 180 -0.51 -25.72 -1.12
C ASP A 180 -0.05 -26.61 0.05
N PRO A 181 -0.78 -27.71 0.37
CA PRO A 181 -0.33 -28.68 1.37
C PRO A 181 1.04 -29.31 1.09
N GLY A 182 1.50 -29.28 -0.16
CA GLY A 182 2.84 -29.68 -0.58
C GLY A 182 3.93 -28.60 -0.43
N ALA A 183 3.58 -27.36 -0.08
CA ALA A 183 4.55 -26.30 0.17
C ALA A 183 5.39 -26.59 1.42
N ASP A 184 6.68 -26.26 1.38
CA ASP A 184 7.61 -26.44 2.51
C ASP A 184 7.10 -25.68 3.77
N PRO A 185 6.75 -26.39 4.87
CA PRO A 185 6.23 -25.77 6.08
C PRO A 185 7.20 -24.77 6.73
N ALA A 186 8.52 -24.90 6.50
CA ALA A 186 9.50 -23.94 7.02
C ALA A 186 9.35 -22.53 6.39
N ASN A 187 8.63 -22.41 5.28
CA ASN A 187 8.36 -21.13 4.62
C ASN A 187 7.07 -20.44 5.06
N TRP A 188 6.28 -21.06 5.94
CA TRP A 188 4.96 -20.58 6.33
C TRP A 188 4.77 -20.58 7.86
N LYS A 189 4.14 -19.52 8.38
CA LYS A 189 3.57 -19.53 9.74
C LYS A 189 2.13 -19.05 9.64
N ARG A 190 1.23 -19.72 10.37
CA ARG A 190 -0.20 -19.43 10.36
C ARG A 190 -0.72 -19.37 11.80
N THR A 191 -1.55 -18.37 12.06
CA THR A 191 -2.32 -18.21 13.30
C THR A 191 -3.82 -18.27 12.94
N ALA A 192 -4.74 -17.87 13.83
CA ALA A 192 -6.16 -17.87 13.48
C ALA A 192 -6.48 -16.86 12.36
N TYR A 193 -5.82 -15.70 12.35
CA TYR A 193 -6.10 -14.60 11.42
C TYR A 193 -4.90 -14.12 10.59
N HIS A 194 -3.67 -14.53 10.92
CA HIS A 194 -2.48 -14.16 10.15
C HIS A 194 -1.90 -15.32 9.34
N LEU A 195 -1.41 -14.95 8.15
CA LEU A 195 -0.60 -15.79 7.29
C LEU A 195 0.73 -15.08 7.04
N HIS A 196 1.83 -15.70 7.45
CA HIS A 196 3.17 -15.17 7.27
C HIS A 196 3.93 -16.02 6.25
N GLY A 197 4.35 -15.40 5.14
CA GLY A 197 5.24 -16.00 4.15
C GLY A 197 6.70 -15.61 4.39
N ARG A 198 7.60 -16.59 4.47
CA ARG A 198 9.05 -16.38 4.60
C ARG A 198 9.62 -15.70 3.36
N LYS A 199 10.45 -14.68 3.59
CA LYS A 199 11.14 -13.90 2.57
C LYS A 199 12.64 -13.82 2.89
N VAL A 200 13.45 -14.48 2.07
CA VAL A 200 14.92 -14.38 2.13
C VAL A 200 15.35 -13.22 1.22
N ARG A 201 16.19 -12.32 1.72
CA ARG A 201 16.80 -11.23 0.93
C ARG A 201 18.12 -11.68 0.30
N LYS A 202 18.65 -10.88 -0.64
CA LYS A 202 19.91 -11.16 -1.35
C LYS A 202 21.15 -11.19 -0.45
N ASP A 203 21.11 -10.49 0.68
CA ASP A 203 22.14 -10.48 1.73
C ASP A 203 22.03 -11.68 2.69
N GLY A 204 21.12 -12.62 2.43
CA GLY A 204 20.81 -13.75 3.31
C GLY A 204 19.91 -13.38 4.50
N SER A 205 19.54 -12.11 4.70
CA SER A 205 18.67 -11.71 5.81
C SER A 205 17.25 -12.22 5.61
N GLU A 206 16.66 -12.77 6.67
CA GLU A 206 15.31 -13.31 6.65
C GLU A 206 14.30 -12.31 7.22
N THR A 207 13.17 -12.18 6.53
CA THR A 207 12.01 -11.42 7.00
C THR A 207 10.74 -12.22 6.76
N TRP A 208 9.68 -11.88 7.48
CA TRP A 208 8.38 -12.53 7.34
C TRP A 208 7.36 -11.51 6.87
N ALA A 209 6.76 -11.76 5.71
CA ALA A 209 5.69 -10.93 5.18
C ALA A 209 4.36 -11.41 5.77
N CYS A 210 3.79 -10.61 6.66
CA CYS A 210 2.52 -10.90 7.32
C CYS A 210 1.35 -10.32 6.52
N THR A 211 0.32 -11.14 6.27
CA THR A 211 -0.96 -10.71 5.74
C THR A 211 -2.11 -11.26 6.59
N VAL A 212 -3.23 -10.52 6.58
CA VAL A 212 -4.48 -10.95 7.22
C VAL A 212 -5.42 -11.36 6.08
N PRO A 213 -5.44 -12.65 5.69
CA PRO A 213 -6.35 -13.14 4.67
C PRO A 213 -7.81 -12.99 5.11
N THR A 214 -8.71 -13.00 4.14
CA THR A 214 -10.17 -13.13 4.35
C THR A 214 -10.61 -14.44 3.70
N PRO A 215 -11.56 -15.20 4.29
CA PRO A 215 -12.00 -16.49 3.74
C PRO A 215 -12.49 -16.39 2.29
N VAL A 216 -13.14 -15.27 1.96
CA VAL A 216 -13.44 -14.89 0.58
C VAL A 216 -12.38 -13.88 0.10
N PRO A 217 -11.69 -14.10 -1.03
CA PRO A 217 -10.77 -13.13 -1.60
C PRO A 217 -11.52 -11.88 -2.09
N GLN A 218 -11.00 -10.69 -1.77
CA GLN A 218 -11.57 -9.41 -2.19
C GLN A 218 -10.48 -8.42 -2.59
N VAL A 219 -10.76 -7.63 -3.62
CA VAL A 219 -9.96 -6.47 -4.05
C VAL A 219 -10.62 -5.15 -3.66
N VAL A 220 -9.78 -4.17 -3.36
CA VAL A 220 -10.18 -2.75 -3.28
C VAL A 220 -9.37 -1.96 -4.29
N ARG A 221 -10.03 -1.06 -5.02
CA ARG A 221 -9.40 -0.18 -6.01
C ARG A 221 -9.03 1.15 -5.36
N ILE A 222 -7.76 1.53 -5.38
CA ILE A 222 -7.28 2.75 -4.72
C ILE A 222 -6.88 3.78 -5.77
N PHE A 223 -7.55 4.92 -5.81
CA PHE A 223 -7.19 6.09 -6.62
C PHE A 223 -6.34 7.07 -5.81
N GLY A 224 -5.55 7.89 -6.49
CA GLY A 224 -4.63 8.86 -5.87
C GLY A 224 -4.95 10.30 -6.25
N ARG A 225 -4.38 11.26 -5.51
CA ARG A 225 -4.35 12.70 -5.88
C ARG A 225 -5.72 13.34 -6.12
N GLY A 226 -6.77 12.81 -5.49
CA GLY A 226 -8.17 13.23 -5.67
C GLY A 226 -8.75 12.93 -7.06
N ARG A 227 -8.11 12.06 -7.86
CA ARG A 227 -8.27 12.02 -9.31
C ARG A 227 -8.49 10.58 -9.83
N LEU A 228 -9.53 10.39 -10.65
CA LEU A 228 -9.86 9.09 -11.25
C LEU A 228 -8.98 8.72 -12.45
N ASP A 229 -8.05 9.60 -12.84
CA ASP A 229 -6.99 9.44 -13.83
C ASP A 229 -5.59 9.33 -13.19
N ARG A 230 -5.52 8.96 -11.90
CA ARG A 230 -4.28 8.81 -11.12
C ARG A 230 -4.35 7.54 -10.26
N HIS A 231 -3.28 6.74 -10.30
CA HIS A 231 -3.17 5.47 -9.59
C HIS A 231 -4.29 4.48 -10.00
N GLY A 232 -5.23 4.13 -9.13
CA GLY A 232 -6.37 3.25 -9.48
C GLY A 232 -6.09 1.74 -9.39
N ARG A 233 -4.89 1.28 -9.00
CA ARG A 233 -4.56 -0.16 -8.90
C ARG A 233 -5.50 -0.93 -7.95
N LEU A 234 -5.64 -2.23 -8.21
CA LEU A 234 -6.42 -3.19 -7.39
C LEU A 234 -5.53 -3.82 -6.31
N TYR A 235 -6.06 -3.98 -5.10
CA TYR A 235 -5.34 -4.48 -3.92
C TYR A 235 -6.11 -5.61 -3.20
N GLY A 236 -5.57 -6.82 -3.24
CA GLY A 236 -6.00 -7.99 -2.46
C GLY A 236 -4.97 -8.41 -1.40
N TRP A 237 -5.34 -9.31 -0.48
CA TRP A 237 -4.48 -9.70 0.65
C TRP A 237 -3.24 -10.50 0.22
N TRP A 238 -3.34 -11.26 -0.87
CA TRP A 238 -2.26 -12.09 -1.43
C TRP A 238 -1.09 -11.25 -1.96
N GLN A 239 -1.34 -10.00 -2.37
CA GLN A 239 -0.28 -9.09 -2.84
C GLN A 239 0.73 -8.73 -1.73
N GLY A 240 0.37 -8.92 -0.46
CA GLY A 240 1.28 -8.76 0.67
C GLY A 240 2.34 -9.87 0.78
N LEU A 241 2.13 -11.02 0.11
CA LEU A 241 3.07 -12.15 0.15
C LEU A 241 4.21 -11.97 -0.88
N PRO A 242 5.43 -12.50 -0.60
CA PRO A 242 6.54 -12.54 -1.54
C PRO A 242 6.17 -13.32 -2.81
N LYS A 243 6.80 -13.00 -3.95
CA LYS A 243 6.48 -13.66 -5.24
C LYS A 243 6.57 -15.18 -5.16
N ASP A 244 7.64 -15.70 -4.56
CA ASP A 244 7.87 -17.14 -4.45
C ASP A 244 6.78 -17.82 -3.60
N ARG A 245 6.36 -17.18 -2.50
CA ARG A 245 5.25 -17.63 -1.65
C ARG A 245 3.87 -17.49 -2.32
N ARG A 246 3.70 -16.61 -3.30
CA ARG A 246 2.45 -16.52 -4.08
C ARG A 246 2.30 -17.67 -5.07
N GLY A 247 3.42 -18.22 -5.58
CA GLY A 247 3.42 -19.43 -6.41
C GLY A 247 3.12 -20.73 -5.65
N GLU A 248 3.19 -20.69 -4.32
CA GLU A 248 2.82 -21.78 -3.40
C GLU A 248 1.36 -21.67 -2.89
N LEU A 249 0.58 -20.76 -3.47
CA LEU A 249 -0.85 -20.69 -3.23
C LEU A 249 -1.61 -21.53 -4.27
N LEU A 250 -2.71 -22.15 -3.82
CA LEU A 250 -3.71 -22.77 -4.69
C LEU A 250 -4.85 -21.78 -4.94
N LEU A 251 -5.40 -21.77 -6.15
CA LEU A 251 -6.66 -21.10 -6.50
C LEU A 251 -7.63 -22.18 -6.97
N ASN A 252 -8.71 -22.38 -6.22
CA ASN A 252 -9.67 -23.47 -6.43
C ASN A 252 -9.00 -24.87 -6.46
N GLY A 253 -7.95 -25.07 -5.67
CA GLY A 253 -7.17 -26.31 -5.61
C GLY A 253 -6.08 -26.47 -6.69
N GLU A 254 -5.94 -25.54 -7.65
CA GLU A 254 -4.88 -25.58 -8.66
C GLU A 254 -3.70 -24.64 -8.32
N VAL A 255 -2.47 -25.12 -8.55
CA VAL A 255 -1.23 -24.36 -8.32
C VAL A 255 -1.18 -23.10 -9.18
N LEU A 256 -0.86 -21.98 -8.55
CA LEU A 256 -0.77 -20.67 -9.19
C LEU A 256 0.54 -20.43 -9.93
N ILE A 257 0.42 -19.86 -11.12
CA ILE A 257 1.50 -19.17 -11.85
C ILE A 257 1.20 -17.67 -11.88
N GLU A 258 2.23 -16.83 -11.98
CA GLU A 258 2.09 -15.37 -12.06
C GLU A 258 2.60 -14.85 -13.42
N GLU A 259 1.68 -14.65 -14.37
CA GLU A 259 1.96 -14.06 -15.69
C GLU A 259 2.07 -12.53 -15.57
N ASP A 260 3.13 -11.93 -16.13
CA ASP A 260 3.52 -10.53 -15.91
C ASP A 260 3.74 -9.77 -17.23
N PHE A 261 3.42 -8.47 -17.26
CA PHE A 261 3.67 -7.63 -18.42
C PHE A 261 5.15 -7.22 -18.51
N ALA A 262 5.86 -7.74 -19.52
CA ALA A 262 7.24 -7.37 -19.79
C ALA A 262 7.38 -5.85 -20.02
N SER A 263 8.09 -5.16 -19.11
CA SER A 263 8.44 -3.74 -19.21
C SER A 263 7.24 -2.82 -19.49
N LEU A 264 6.12 -3.01 -18.78
CA LEU A 264 4.84 -2.36 -19.09
C LEU A 264 4.94 -0.82 -19.19
N HIS A 265 5.45 -0.16 -18.16
CA HIS A 265 5.50 1.31 -18.11
C HIS A 265 6.33 1.91 -19.27
N PRO A 266 7.56 1.46 -19.56
CA PRO A 266 8.26 1.83 -20.79
C PRO A 266 7.46 1.54 -22.07
N THR A 267 6.85 0.35 -22.20
CA THR A 267 6.05 -0.03 -23.38
C THR A 267 4.90 0.94 -23.64
N LEU A 268 4.21 1.38 -22.58
CA LEU A 268 3.13 2.37 -22.66
C LEU A 268 3.66 3.76 -23.06
N LEU A 269 4.79 4.21 -22.51
CA LEU A 269 5.41 5.48 -22.88
C LEU A 269 5.86 5.51 -24.35
N TYR A 270 6.46 4.43 -24.85
CA TYR A 270 6.82 4.29 -26.27
C TYR A 270 5.57 4.32 -27.16
N ALA A 271 4.49 3.63 -26.76
CA ALA A 271 3.23 3.64 -27.50
C ALA A 271 2.58 5.02 -27.55
N MET A 272 2.65 5.83 -26.47
CA MET A 272 2.22 7.24 -26.47
C MET A 272 3.01 8.11 -27.45
N LYS A 273 4.23 7.72 -27.83
CA LYS A 273 5.02 8.36 -28.87
C LYS A 273 4.77 7.78 -30.27
N GLY A 274 3.86 6.82 -30.40
CA GLY A 274 3.56 6.13 -31.66
C GLY A 274 4.67 5.18 -32.11
N ILE A 275 5.50 4.72 -31.17
CA ILE A 275 6.65 3.83 -31.40
C ILE A 275 6.37 2.46 -30.76
N ARG A 276 6.75 1.38 -31.45
CA ARG A 276 6.78 0.04 -30.85
C ARG A 276 8.12 -0.14 -30.14
N LEU A 277 8.08 -0.43 -28.84
CA LEU A 277 9.27 -0.90 -28.13
C LEU A 277 9.58 -2.33 -28.58
N ASP A 278 10.78 -2.52 -29.13
CA ASP A 278 11.28 -3.78 -29.69
C ASP A 278 12.65 -4.19 -29.11
N PHE A 279 13.15 -3.43 -28.14
CA PHE A 279 14.40 -3.66 -27.40
C PHE A 279 14.18 -3.62 -25.89
N ASP A 280 15.18 -4.03 -25.11
CA ASP A 280 15.14 -3.92 -23.65
C ASP A 280 15.46 -2.49 -23.18
N PRO A 281 14.50 -1.74 -22.60
CA PRO A 281 14.69 -0.34 -22.20
C PRO A 281 15.57 -0.19 -20.96
N TYR A 282 15.85 -1.29 -20.25
CA TYR A 282 16.68 -1.33 -19.05
C TYR A 282 18.12 -1.72 -19.34
N ASP A 283 18.41 -2.20 -20.55
CA ASP A 283 19.76 -2.59 -20.98
C ASP A 283 20.53 -1.35 -21.46
N VAL A 284 21.45 -0.88 -20.61
CA VAL A 284 22.20 0.37 -20.78
C VAL A 284 23.68 0.04 -20.77
N TRP A 285 24.36 0.37 -21.87
CA TRP A 285 25.76 0.01 -22.09
C TRP A 285 26.68 0.49 -20.97
N GLY A 286 27.52 -0.41 -20.44
CA GLY A 286 28.47 -0.12 -19.37
C GLY A 286 27.88 -0.15 -17.95
N PHE A 287 26.59 -0.46 -17.78
CA PHE A 287 25.92 -0.54 -16.48
C PHE A 287 25.20 -1.88 -16.29
N PRO A 288 25.08 -2.40 -15.05
CA PRO A 288 24.21 -3.55 -14.79
C PRO A 288 22.77 -3.23 -15.16
N ARG A 289 22.12 -4.11 -15.95
CA ARG A 289 20.70 -3.96 -16.35
C ARG A 289 19.75 -3.69 -15.18
N GLN A 290 20.04 -4.24 -13.99
CA GLN A 290 19.26 -3.97 -12.78
C GLN A 290 19.32 -2.50 -12.34
N HIS A 291 20.46 -1.84 -12.51
CA HIS A 291 20.65 -0.42 -12.23
C HIS A 291 19.91 0.43 -13.26
N GLY A 292 20.00 0.08 -14.55
CA GLY A 292 19.17 0.67 -15.61
C GLY A 292 17.66 0.55 -15.33
N LYS A 293 17.21 -0.61 -14.84
CA LYS A 293 15.81 -0.85 -14.42
C LYS A 293 15.38 0.04 -13.26
N TRP A 294 16.22 0.19 -12.24
CA TRP A 294 15.93 1.10 -11.13
C TRP A 294 15.93 2.57 -11.58
N ALA A 295 16.93 3.01 -12.32
CA ALA A 295 17.04 4.39 -12.80
C ALA A 295 15.87 4.79 -13.73
N LEU A 296 15.47 3.94 -14.67
CA LEU A 296 14.30 4.22 -15.54
C LEU A 296 13.00 4.24 -14.73
N ASN A 297 12.72 3.21 -13.92
CA ASN A 297 11.45 3.14 -13.19
C ASN A 297 11.35 4.20 -12.06
N ILE A 298 12.44 4.53 -11.37
CA ILE A 298 12.46 5.62 -10.39
C ILE A 298 12.37 6.97 -11.10
N GLY A 299 13.13 7.17 -12.18
CA GLY A 299 13.08 8.40 -12.98
C GLY A 299 11.68 8.73 -13.49
N VAL A 300 10.92 7.75 -13.98
CA VAL A 300 9.51 7.94 -14.42
C VAL A 300 8.56 8.32 -13.27
N ASN A 301 8.89 8.00 -12.02
CA ASN A 301 8.11 8.37 -10.83
C ASN A 301 8.64 9.62 -10.10
N ALA A 302 9.87 10.06 -10.39
CA ALA A 302 10.46 11.25 -9.81
C ALA A 302 9.87 12.54 -10.41
N ASP A 303 9.97 13.64 -9.68
CA ASP A 303 9.69 15.01 -10.13
C ASP A 303 10.99 15.83 -10.12
N GLY A 304 11.07 16.93 -10.87
CA GLY A 304 12.27 17.77 -10.96
C GLY A 304 13.29 17.35 -12.04
N GLY A 305 12.84 16.69 -13.10
CA GLY A 305 13.66 16.31 -14.26
C GLY A 305 14.76 15.29 -13.95
N LEU A 306 15.80 15.23 -14.78
CA LEU A 306 16.92 14.27 -14.60
C LEU A 306 17.66 14.46 -13.27
N LYS A 307 17.74 15.68 -12.74
CA LYS A 307 18.28 15.92 -11.40
C LYS A 307 17.43 15.22 -10.34
N GLY A 308 16.12 15.44 -10.34
CA GLY A 308 15.21 14.77 -9.42
C GLY A 308 15.22 13.24 -9.54
N ALA A 309 15.43 12.70 -10.74
CA ALA A 309 15.64 11.26 -10.96
C ALA A 309 16.93 10.73 -10.30
N VAL A 310 18.03 11.48 -10.35
CA VAL A 310 19.28 11.15 -9.63
C VAL A 310 19.06 11.26 -8.11
N ASP A 311 18.51 12.38 -7.65
CA ASP A 311 18.25 12.64 -6.23
C ASP A 311 17.36 11.53 -5.62
N ALA A 312 16.31 11.10 -6.34
CA ALA A 312 15.41 10.01 -5.93
C ALA A 312 16.05 8.61 -5.97
N LEU A 313 16.96 8.34 -6.91
CA LEU A 313 17.70 7.07 -6.96
C LEU A 313 18.72 6.98 -5.82
N MET A 314 19.42 8.08 -5.51
CA MET A 314 20.33 8.19 -4.36
C MET A 314 19.62 8.03 -3.02
N ALA A 315 18.35 8.42 -2.92
CA ALA A 315 17.53 8.24 -1.71
C ALA A 315 17.03 6.80 -1.49
N LYS A 316 17.30 5.86 -2.41
CA LYS A 316 16.86 4.46 -2.28
C LYS A 316 17.73 3.72 -1.24
N PRO A 317 17.16 3.07 -0.21
CA PRO A 317 17.94 2.45 0.88
C PRO A 317 18.99 1.42 0.44
N ASP A 318 18.67 0.56 -0.54
CA ASP A 318 19.62 -0.42 -1.10
C ASP A 318 20.36 0.13 -2.35
N TRP A 319 20.74 1.40 -2.35
CA TRP A 319 21.58 2.02 -3.39
C TRP A 319 22.90 2.50 -2.77
N THR A 320 24.00 1.87 -3.17
CA THR A 320 25.34 2.06 -2.58
C THR A 320 26.32 2.73 -3.55
N GLU A 321 25.85 3.15 -4.73
CA GLU A 321 26.70 3.71 -5.78
C GLU A 321 26.92 5.22 -5.59
N SER A 322 28.04 5.73 -6.11
CA SER A 322 28.40 7.14 -5.96
C SER A 322 27.48 8.08 -6.74
N TRP A 323 27.49 9.37 -6.37
CA TRP A 323 26.75 10.41 -7.11
C TRP A 323 27.19 10.51 -8.58
N THR A 324 28.49 10.36 -8.85
CA THR A 324 29.06 10.44 -10.20
C THR A 324 28.68 9.24 -11.06
N TYR A 325 28.63 8.03 -10.47
CA TYR A 325 28.10 6.84 -11.13
C TYR A 325 26.60 7.02 -11.45
N THR A 326 25.83 7.43 -10.44
CA THR A 326 24.36 7.54 -10.53
C THR A 326 23.92 8.57 -11.56
N ARG A 327 24.60 9.72 -11.62
CA ARG A 327 24.38 10.73 -12.67
C ARG A 327 24.64 10.17 -14.07
N LYS A 328 25.80 9.54 -14.29
CA LYS A 328 26.14 8.93 -15.58
C LYS A 328 25.12 7.87 -15.99
N LEU A 329 24.69 7.01 -15.06
CA LEU A 329 23.66 6.01 -15.30
C LEU A 329 22.34 6.64 -15.76
N VAL A 330 21.85 7.69 -15.07
CA VAL A 330 20.60 8.38 -15.45
C VAL A 330 20.74 9.06 -16.81
N ASP A 331 21.89 9.66 -17.12
CA ASP A 331 22.18 10.24 -18.44
C ASP A 331 22.20 9.18 -19.55
N GLU A 332 22.83 8.01 -19.33
CA GLU A 332 22.82 6.91 -20.30
C GLU A 332 21.44 6.25 -20.44
N VAL A 333 20.65 6.13 -19.36
CA VAL A 333 19.23 5.72 -19.42
C VAL A 333 18.43 6.69 -20.29
N ALA A 334 18.65 8.00 -20.12
CA ALA A 334 17.97 9.04 -20.89
C ALA A 334 18.38 9.08 -22.37
N LYS A 335 19.62 8.67 -22.71
CA LYS A 335 20.08 8.48 -24.10
C LYS A 335 19.51 7.19 -24.71
N ARG A 336 19.59 6.07 -23.97
CA ARG A 336 19.06 4.76 -24.38
C ARG A 336 17.57 4.80 -24.67
N ASN A 337 16.85 5.63 -23.92
CA ASN A 337 15.40 5.79 -23.99
C ASN A 337 14.98 7.17 -24.53
N GLU A 338 15.75 7.74 -25.45
CA GLU A 338 15.58 9.13 -25.95
C GLU A 338 14.12 9.52 -26.29
N PRO A 339 13.30 8.70 -27.00
CA PRO A 339 11.94 9.08 -27.35
C PRO A 339 10.99 9.27 -26.15
N ILE A 340 11.34 8.70 -24.99
CA ILE A 340 10.59 8.83 -23.74
C ILE A 340 11.34 9.64 -22.67
N ARG A 341 12.45 10.31 -23.04
CA ARG A 341 13.30 11.08 -22.13
C ARG A 341 12.54 12.15 -21.35
N GLU A 342 11.57 12.82 -21.98
CA GLU A 342 10.76 13.86 -21.34
C GLU A 342 9.93 13.36 -20.15
N PHE A 343 9.69 12.04 -20.06
CA PHE A 343 8.96 11.46 -18.95
C PHE A 343 9.83 11.24 -17.69
N LEU A 344 11.16 11.28 -17.81
CA LEU A 344 12.09 11.16 -16.70
C LEU A 344 12.09 12.44 -15.85
N GLY A 345 11.69 12.32 -14.58
CA GLY A 345 11.54 13.44 -13.66
C GLY A 345 10.28 14.27 -13.91
N SER A 346 9.25 13.68 -14.53
CA SER A 346 7.96 14.33 -14.84
C SER A 346 6.78 13.76 -14.03
N ASP A 347 7.05 12.83 -13.11
CA ASP A 347 6.06 12.17 -12.28
C ASP A 347 4.91 11.55 -13.14
N ALA A 348 5.33 10.88 -14.22
CA ALA A 348 4.43 10.19 -15.14
C ALA A 348 3.92 8.85 -14.58
N GLY A 349 4.65 8.23 -13.66
CA GLY A 349 4.34 6.91 -13.09
C GLY A 349 2.92 6.80 -12.53
N VAL A 350 2.42 7.81 -11.81
CA VAL A 350 1.04 7.82 -11.29
C VAL A 350 -0.03 7.85 -12.39
N ARG A 351 0.29 8.36 -13.59
CA ARG A 351 -0.59 8.36 -14.77
C ARG A 351 -0.54 7.01 -15.48
N LEU A 352 0.65 6.43 -15.61
CA LEU A 352 0.84 5.07 -16.11
C LEU A 352 0.12 4.04 -15.24
N MET A 353 0.08 4.23 -13.92
CA MET A 353 -0.72 3.41 -13.01
C MET A 353 -2.23 3.46 -13.30
N ALA A 354 -2.76 4.58 -13.79
CA ALA A 354 -4.17 4.65 -14.20
C ALA A 354 -4.46 3.82 -15.46
N ILE A 355 -3.46 3.67 -16.33
CA ILE A 355 -3.54 2.84 -17.54
C ILE A 355 -3.34 1.37 -17.18
N ASP A 356 -2.33 1.01 -16.37
CA ASP A 356 -2.13 -0.38 -15.92
C ASP A 356 -3.33 -0.90 -15.11
N SER A 357 -3.92 -0.04 -14.26
CA SER A 357 -5.18 -0.31 -13.57
C SER A 357 -6.34 -0.64 -14.51
N ARG A 358 -6.45 0.09 -15.63
CA ARG A 358 -7.51 -0.15 -16.60
C ARG A 358 -7.27 -1.45 -17.37
N MET A 359 -6.03 -1.68 -17.81
CA MET A 359 -5.62 -2.95 -18.41
C MET A 359 -5.93 -4.13 -17.49
N ALA A 360 -5.62 -4.02 -16.19
CA ALA A 360 -5.88 -5.10 -15.24
C ALA A 360 -7.38 -5.39 -15.06
N LEU A 361 -8.25 -4.38 -15.07
CA LEU A 361 -9.70 -4.60 -15.10
C LEU A 361 -10.15 -5.31 -16.37
N ASP A 362 -9.60 -4.93 -17.52
CA ASP A 362 -10.04 -5.48 -18.80
C ASP A 362 -9.47 -6.90 -19.05
N VAL A 363 -8.27 -7.22 -18.52
CA VAL A 363 -7.75 -8.60 -18.39
C VAL A 363 -8.67 -9.45 -17.50
N LEU A 364 -9.00 -8.99 -16.28
CA LEU A 364 -9.85 -9.76 -15.37
C LEU A 364 -11.26 -10.00 -15.94
N LYS A 365 -11.83 -9.03 -16.67
CA LYS A 365 -13.11 -9.22 -17.38
C LYS A 365 -13.01 -10.25 -18.50
N ALA A 366 -11.89 -10.26 -19.25
CA ALA A 366 -11.65 -11.25 -20.28
C ALA A 366 -11.43 -12.66 -19.70
N CYS A 367 -10.66 -12.79 -18.61
CA CYS A 367 -10.52 -14.04 -17.87
C CYS A 367 -11.87 -14.54 -17.34
N ARG A 368 -12.69 -13.68 -16.74
CA ARG A 368 -14.07 -14.01 -16.31
C ARG A 368 -14.94 -14.47 -17.46
N LYS A 369 -14.86 -13.83 -18.63
CA LYS A 369 -15.61 -14.22 -19.84
C LYS A 369 -15.16 -15.58 -20.39
N ALA A 370 -13.89 -15.94 -20.20
CA ALA A 370 -13.29 -17.20 -20.61
C ALA A 370 -13.38 -18.32 -19.55
N ASP A 371 -14.05 -18.06 -18.41
CA ASP A 371 -14.11 -18.94 -17.24
C ASP A 371 -12.72 -19.36 -16.72
N ILE A 372 -11.81 -18.38 -16.64
CA ILE A 372 -10.46 -18.53 -16.09
C ILE A 372 -10.40 -17.78 -14.76
N PRO A 373 -10.30 -18.46 -13.60
CA PRO A 373 -10.13 -17.79 -12.33
C PRO A 373 -8.76 -17.09 -12.29
N ALA A 374 -8.72 -15.83 -11.86
CA ALA A 374 -7.50 -15.02 -11.87
C ALA A 374 -7.51 -13.95 -10.77
N LEU A 375 -6.36 -13.75 -10.11
CA LEU A 375 -6.15 -12.77 -9.04
C LEU A 375 -5.09 -11.72 -9.47
N PRO A 376 -5.39 -10.41 -9.43
CA PRO A 376 -4.43 -9.38 -9.85
C PRO A 376 -3.33 -9.14 -8.81
N VAL A 377 -2.12 -8.87 -9.30
CA VAL A 377 -0.96 -8.38 -8.55
C VAL A 377 -0.35 -7.21 -9.33
N HIS A 378 -1.01 -6.04 -9.22
CA HIS A 378 -0.71 -4.86 -10.04
C HIS A 378 -0.86 -5.14 -11.55
N ASP A 379 0.25 -5.25 -12.27
CA ASP A 379 0.39 -5.56 -13.69
C ASP A 379 0.62 -7.05 -14.00
N SER A 380 0.75 -7.91 -12.98
CA SER A 380 0.75 -9.37 -13.14
C SER A 380 -0.57 -10.02 -12.66
N PHE A 381 -0.82 -11.25 -13.10
CA PHE A 381 -2.04 -12.01 -12.80
C PHE A 381 -1.68 -13.42 -12.36
N MET A 382 -2.17 -13.81 -11.19
CA MET A 382 -2.07 -15.18 -10.71
C MET A 382 -3.25 -15.98 -11.23
N ALA A 383 -3.00 -17.09 -11.92
CA ALA A 383 -4.02 -18.00 -12.45
C ALA A 383 -3.53 -19.46 -12.37
N PRO A 384 -4.42 -20.47 -12.52
CA PRO A 384 -4.02 -21.87 -12.55
C PRO A 384 -3.00 -22.19 -13.64
N GLY A 385 -2.00 -23.01 -13.33
CA GLY A 385 -0.91 -23.37 -14.24
C GLY A 385 -1.38 -23.84 -15.63
N GLY A 386 -2.45 -24.63 -15.70
CA GLY A 386 -3.03 -25.12 -16.96
C GLY A 386 -3.61 -24.02 -17.88
N LYS A 387 -3.76 -22.78 -17.40
CA LYS A 387 -4.33 -21.64 -18.13
C LYS A 387 -3.28 -20.61 -18.58
N ALA A 388 -1.99 -20.84 -18.33
CA ALA A 388 -0.88 -19.92 -18.65
C ALA A 388 -0.98 -19.24 -20.01
N GLY A 389 -1.03 -20.03 -21.09
CA GLY A 389 -1.08 -19.53 -22.45
C GLY A 389 -2.34 -18.72 -22.76
N GLN A 390 -3.47 -19.04 -22.12
CA GLN A 390 -4.75 -18.35 -22.30
C GLN A 390 -4.71 -16.97 -21.62
N VAL A 391 -4.19 -16.89 -20.38
CA VAL A 391 -3.99 -15.62 -19.66
C VAL A 391 -2.98 -14.73 -20.41
N ARG A 392 -1.86 -15.30 -20.86
CA ARG A 392 -0.85 -14.58 -21.65
C ARG A 392 -1.40 -14.04 -22.97
N ALA A 393 -2.26 -14.80 -23.66
CA ALA A 393 -2.94 -14.35 -24.88
C ALA A 393 -3.91 -13.19 -24.59
N ILE A 394 -4.73 -13.30 -23.54
CA ILE A 394 -5.62 -12.23 -23.08
C ILE A 394 -4.82 -10.96 -22.73
N MET A 395 -3.72 -11.09 -22.00
CA MET A 395 -2.82 -9.98 -21.67
C MET A 395 -2.26 -9.31 -22.94
N GLY A 396 -1.78 -10.09 -23.90
CA GLY A 396 -1.29 -9.59 -25.19
C GLY A 396 -2.35 -8.80 -25.95
N GLU A 397 -3.57 -9.33 -26.06
CA GLU A 397 -4.70 -8.65 -26.72
C GLU A 397 -5.07 -7.33 -26.03
N VAL A 398 -5.09 -7.29 -24.69
CA VAL A 398 -5.35 -6.07 -23.92
C VAL A 398 -4.23 -5.04 -24.10
N LEU A 399 -2.96 -5.49 -24.12
CA LEU A 399 -1.81 -4.61 -24.37
C LEU A 399 -1.86 -3.99 -25.76
N ASP A 400 -2.09 -4.78 -26.81
CA ASP A 400 -2.15 -4.26 -28.18
C ASP A 400 -3.33 -3.30 -28.39
N LYS A 401 -4.53 -3.62 -27.88
CA LYS A 401 -5.67 -2.68 -27.86
C LYS A 401 -5.33 -1.37 -27.14
N THR A 402 -4.66 -1.45 -25.99
CA THR A 402 -4.26 -0.27 -25.21
C THR A 402 -3.25 0.57 -25.99
N ARG A 403 -2.24 -0.07 -26.60
CA ARG A 403 -1.21 0.60 -27.41
C ARG A 403 -1.82 1.32 -28.63
N VAL A 404 -2.79 0.71 -29.30
CA VAL A 404 -3.54 1.35 -30.40
C VAL A 404 -4.34 2.56 -29.89
N THR A 405 -4.97 2.44 -28.72
CA THR A 405 -5.81 3.50 -28.11
C THR A 405 -5.00 4.72 -27.67
N ILE A 406 -3.77 4.53 -27.18
CA ILE A 406 -2.90 5.64 -26.70
C ILE A 406 -1.93 6.17 -27.77
N SER A 407 -1.92 5.59 -28.97
CA SER A 407 -1.00 5.99 -30.05
C SER A 407 -1.52 7.23 -30.80
N PRO A 408 -0.67 8.26 -31.06
CA PRO A 408 -1.08 9.45 -31.80
C PRO A 408 -1.59 9.19 -33.23
N LYS A 409 -1.18 8.07 -33.85
CA LYS A 409 -1.44 7.79 -35.28
C LYS A 409 -2.84 7.21 -35.56
N THR A 410 -3.60 6.84 -34.53
CA THR A 410 -4.95 6.24 -34.70
C THR A 410 -6.07 7.29 -34.79
N SER A 411 -5.76 8.56 -34.54
CA SER A 411 -6.75 9.64 -34.38
C SER A 411 -6.79 10.60 -35.57
N VAL A 412 -7.69 10.36 -36.53
CA VAL A 412 -8.15 11.38 -37.51
C VAL A 412 -9.07 12.42 -36.86
N SER A 413 -9.49 12.17 -35.61
CA SER A 413 -9.97 13.17 -34.67
C SER A 413 -9.37 12.88 -33.30
N SER A 414 -9.05 13.94 -32.56
CA SER A 414 -8.46 13.92 -31.21
C SER A 414 -6.97 13.54 -31.08
N ALA A 415 -6.09 14.46 -31.49
CA ALA A 415 -4.80 14.60 -30.79
C ALA A 415 -5.09 15.13 -29.36
N LEU A 416 -5.31 14.21 -28.40
CA LEU A 416 -5.69 14.58 -27.04
C LEU A 416 -4.47 15.01 -26.19
N PRO A 417 -4.55 16.14 -25.47
CA PRO A 417 -3.54 16.51 -24.47
C PRO A 417 -3.72 15.67 -23.19
N PHE A 418 -3.34 14.40 -23.22
CA PHE A 418 -3.43 13.49 -22.06
C PHE A 418 -2.57 13.90 -20.83
N LEU A 419 -1.75 14.95 -20.97
CA LEU A 419 -0.98 15.55 -19.88
C LEU A 419 -1.57 16.88 -19.34
N HIS A 420 -2.58 17.48 -20.00
CA HIS A 420 -3.23 18.72 -19.55
C HIS A 420 -4.71 18.79 -19.96
N ASN A 421 -5.60 18.74 -18.97
CA ASN A 421 -7.03 19.06 -19.00
C ASN A 421 -7.90 18.47 -20.12
N ALA A 422 -8.84 17.59 -19.73
CA ALA A 422 -9.95 17.20 -20.60
C ALA A 422 -11.08 18.26 -20.56
N PRO A 423 -11.50 18.85 -21.70
CA PRO A 423 -12.71 19.66 -21.78
C PRO A 423 -13.97 18.78 -21.83
N LEU A 424 -15.10 19.37 -21.43
CA LEU A 424 -16.45 18.79 -21.55
C LEU A 424 -16.99 18.99 -22.98
N VAL A 425 -17.81 18.05 -23.46
CA VAL A 425 -18.79 18.30 -24.53
C VAL A 425 -20.13 17.67 -24.14
N ASP A 426 -21.19 18.45 -24.34
CA ASP A 426 -22.59 18.19 -23.98
C ASP A 426 -23.29 17.27 -25.01
N PRO A 427 -24.05 16.24 -24.61
CA PRO A 427 -24.80 15.39 -25.51
C PRO A 427 -26.18 15.98 -25.87
N SER A 428 -26.20 17.14 -26.51
CA SER A 428 -27.40 17.66 -27.16
C SER A 428 -27.08 18.24 -28.54
N LEU A 429 -27.26 17.43 -29.59
CA LEU A 429 -27.67 17.85 -30.94
C LEU A 429 -28.00 16.63 -31.83
N SER A 430 -29.20 16.70 -32.40
CA SER A 430 -29.90 15.82 -33.32
C SER A 430 -29.11 15.00 -34.35
N ARG A 431 -29.55 13.74 -34.56
CA ARG A 431 -29.29 12.93 -35.78
C ARG A 431 -29.84 13.60 -37.05
N PRO A 432 -29.24 13.31 -38.21
CA PRO A 432 -29.98 13.02 -39.43
C PRO A 432 -29.95 11.52 -39.75
N SER A 433 -31.01 11.03 -40.38
CA SER A 433 -31.18 9.64 -40.82
C SER A 433 -30.49 9.42 -42.17
N VAL A 434 -29.90 8.25 -42.39
CA VAL A 434 -29.57 7.72 -43.74
C VAL A 434 -29.98 6.25 -43.78
N GLU A 435 -30.66 5.86 -44.85
CA GLU A 435 -31.25 4.53 -45.04
C GLU A 435 -30.19 3.47 -45.38
N VAL A 436 -30.49 2.22 -45.02
CA VAL A 436 -29.64 1.06 -45.34
C VAL A 436 -30.20 0.37 -46.59
N ALA A 437 -29.45 0.41 -47.68
CA ALA A 437 -29.66 -0.46 -48.83
C ALA A 437 -28.72 -1.67 -48.73
N ALA A 438 -29.27 -2.89 -48.84
CA ALA A 438 -28.51 -4.13 -48.89
C ALA A 438 -28.11 -4.47 -50.34
N PRO A 439 -26.98 -5.17 -50.56
CA PRO A 439 -26.73 -5.86 -51.82
C PRO A 439 -26.79 -7.40 -51.66
N ALA A 440 -27.50 -8.04 -52.59
CA ALA A 440 -27.13 -9.38 -53.06
C ALA A 440 -25.72 -9.31 -53.71
N GLY A 441 -24.92 -10.36 -53.83
CA GLY A 441 -25.27 -11.77 -53.89
C GLY A 441 -24.99 -12.28 -55.31
N GLU A 442 -23.73 -12.52 -55.62
CA GLU A 442 -23.26 -13.21 -56.84
C GLU A 442 -21.96 -13.96 -56.51
N GLY A 443 -21.75 -15.12 -57.14
CA GLY A 443 -20.64 -16.01 -56.80
C GLY A 443 -19.80 -16.41 -58.00
N SER A 444 -18.58 -16.86 -57.75
CA SER A 444 -17.79 -17.65 -58.70
C SER A 444 -16.83 -18.60 -57.96
N SER A 445 -16.41 -19.67 -58.64
CA SER A 445 -15.81 -20.88 -58.06
C SER A 445 -14.35 -21.10 -58.50
N VAL A 446 -13.74 -22.24 -58.06
CA VAL A 446 -12.47 -22.90 -58.52
C VAL A 446 -11.26 -22.75 -57.53
N PRO A 447 -10.47 -23.81 -57.21
CA PRO A 447 -10.79 -25.03 -56.44
C PRO A 447 -9.80 -25.23 -55.23
N PRO A 448 -9.82 -26.33 -54.43
CA PRO A 448 -8.95 -26.46 -53.24
C PRO A 448 -7.57 -27.07 -53.52
N ALA A 449 -6.55 -26.62 -52.78
CA ALA A 449 -5.21 -27.22 -52.73
C ALA A 449 -5.02 -28.09 -51.48
N SER A 450 -4.25 -29.18 -51.61
CA SER A 450 -4.11 -30.25 -50.60
C SER A 450 -3.17 -29.91 -49.43
N PRO A 451 -3.31 -30.58 -48.26
CA PRO A 451 -2.48 -30.34 -47.07
C PRO A 451 -1.06 -30.93 -47.19
N PRO A 452 -0.06 -30.40 -46.45
CA PRO A 452 1.30 -30.93 -46.46
C PRO A 452 1.42 -32.28 -45.74
N VAL A 453 2.23 -33.17 -46.32
CA VAL A 453 2.46 -34.57 -45.89
C VAL A 453 3.72 -34.67 -45.00
N LEU A 454 3.68 -35.56 -44.00
CA LEU A 454 4.82 -35.92 -43.14
C LEU A 454 5.96 -36.60 -43.91
N VAL A 455 7.21 -36.37 -43.49
CA VAL A 455 8.40 -37.14 -43.90
C VAL A 455 9.04 -37.77 -42.64
N PRO A 456 9.47 -39.05 -42.64
CA PRO A 456 9.83 -39.78 -41.40
C PRO A 456 11.33 -40.05 -41.16
N ALA A 457 11.64 -40.41 -39.90
CA ALA A 457 12.81 -41.20 -39.42
C ALA A 457 14.17 -40.46 -39.35
N PRO A 458 15.18 -40.90 -38.53
CA PRO A 458 15.47 -42.29 -38.14
C PRO A 458 15.38 -42.64 -36.63
N VAL A 459 15.50 -43.95 -36.39
CA VAL A 459 15.49 -44.66 -35.09
C VAL A 459 16.90 -44.74 -34.49
N VAL A 460 17.00 -44.75 -33.15
CA VAL A 460 18.12 -45.36 -32.40
C VAL A 460 17.52 -46.23 -31.29
N GLU A 461 18.13 -47.38 -31.03
CA GLU A 461 17.60 -48.48 -30.21
C GLU A 461 17.83 -48.29 -28.69
N GLY A 462 17.06 -49.02 -27.86
CA GLY A 462 17.22 -49.08 -26.38
C GLY A 462 18.28 -50.10 -25.93
N PRO A 463 18.15 -50.82 -24.78
CA PRO A 463 17.03 -50.92 -23.83
C PRO A 463 17.51 -50.93 -22.33
N PRO A 464 16.94 -51.71 -21.38
CA PRO A 464 15.66 -51.59 -20.64
C PRO A 464 15.90 -51.29 -19.12
N ALA A 465 14.96 -51.00 -18.20
CA ALA A 465 13.78 -51.72 -17.68
C ALA A 465 13.22 -50.87 -16.50
N ALA A 466 12.08 -51.09 -15.83
CA ALA A 466 11.15 -52.23 -15.76
C ALA A 466 9.69 -51.76 -15.54
N LEU A 467 8.74 -52.71 -15.60
CA LEU A 467 7.29 -52.48 -15.59
C LEU A 467 6.67 -52.31 -14.19
N ALA A 468 5.57 -51.55 -14.12
CA ALA A 468 4.32 -52.00 -13.47
C ALA A 468 3.12 -51.14 -13.94
N VAL A 469 2.10 -51.77 -14.53
CA VAL A 469 0.80 -51.16 -14.84
C VAL A 469 -0.28 -51.97 -14.14
N SER A 470 -1.29 -51.31 -13.57
CA SER A 470 -2.61 -51.90 -13.33
C SER A 470 -3.69 -50.82 -13.38
N ARG A 471 -4.81 -51.15 -14.04
CA ARG A 471 -5.98 -50.29 -14.29
C ARG A 471 -7.18 -50.71 -13.41
N PRO A 472 -8.27 -49.91 -13.35
CA PRO A 472 -9.14 -49.88 -12.17
C PRO A 472 -10.31 -50.89 -12.19
N VAL A 473 -10.97 -51.00 -11.04
CA VAL A 473 -12.25 -51.73 -10.84
C VAL A 473 -13.39 -50.74 -10.58
N LEU A 474 -14.59 -51.10 -11.03
CA LEU A 474 -15.79 -50.26 -11.11
C LEU A 474 -17.02 -51.01 -10.58
N VAL A 475 -17.72 -50.48 -9.56
CA VAL A 475 -19.07 -50.88 -9.12
C VAL A 475 -19.71 -49.73 -8.27
N PRO A 476 -21.04 -49.69 -7.98
CA PRO A 476 -21.88 -48.64 -8.59
C PRO A 476 -22.71 -47.80 -7.59
N ALA A 477 -23.50 -46.85 -8.13
CA ALA A 477 -24.54 -46.11 -7.41
C ALA A 477 -25.96 -46.62 -7.76
N PRO A 478 -26.97 -46.42 -6.89
CA PRO A 478 -28.39 -46.63 -7.22
C PRO A 478 -29.14 -45.33 -7.54
N LEU A 479 -30.10 -45.40 -8.47
CA LEU A 479 -31.10 -44.36 -8.77
C LEU A 479 -32.26 -44.39 -7.78
N ILE A 480 -32.93 -43.25 -7.57
CA ILE A 480 -34.38 -43.15 -7.34
C ILE A 480 -34.93 -41.95 -8.14
N GLU A 481 -36.11 -42.11 -8.74
CA GLU A 481 -36.77 -41.16 -9.67
C GLU A 481 -37.70 -40.14 -8.96
N GLY A 482 -38.19 -39.12 -9.70
CA GLY A 482 -39.22 -38.15 -9.27
C GLY A 482 -40.66 -38.71 -9.34
N PRO A 483 -41.75 -37.91 -9.50
CA PRO A 483 -41.83 -36.50 -9.99
C PRO A 483 -42.86 -35.56 -9.25
N GLY A 484 -43.05 -34.30 -9.69
CA GLY A 484 -44.31 -33.53 -9.40
C GLY A 484 -44.31 -31.98 -9.33
N ALA A 485 -44.55 -31.31 -10.47
CA ALA A 485 -45.21 -30.00 -10.73
C ALA A 485 -45.24 -28.78 -9.71
N VAL A 486 -44.61 -27.66 -10.15
CA VAL A 486 -45.00 -26.20 -10.20
C VAL A 486 -46.37 -25.69 -9.65
N LEU A 487 -46.63 -24.40 -9.31
CA LEU A 487 -46.07 -23.06 -9.71
C LEU A 487 -45.56 -22.12 -8.53
N PRO A 488 -46.06 -20.88 -8.16
CA PRO A 488 -45.13 -19.80 -7.72
C PRO A 488 -45.47 -18.96 -6.43
N GLY A 489 -44.46 -18.32 -5.80
CA GLY A 489 -44.71 -17.32 -4.74
C GLY A 489 -43.48 -16.63 -4.11
N SER A 490 -43.43 -15.29 -4.23
CA SER A 490 -42.77 -14.27 -3.37
C SER A 490 -41.59 -14.60 -2.42
N TYR A 491 -40.45 -13.94 -2.68
CA TYR A 491 -39.60 -13.16 -1.75
C TYR A 491 -39.72 -13.40 -0.22
N GLU A 492 -38.63 -13.88 0.42
CA GLU A 492 -37.81 -13.12 1.41
C GLU A 492 -36.70 -14.00 2.04
N GLY A 493 -35.63 -13.36 2.52
CA GLY A 493 -34.93 -13.78 3.76
C GLY A 493 -33.82 -14.85 3.72
N SER A 494 -32.58 -14.40 3.97
CA SER A 494 -31.55 -15.13 4.75
C SER A 494 -31.11 -16.53 4.27
N THR A 495 -30.18 -16.60 3.31
CA THR A 495 -29.39 -17.82 3.05
C THR A 495 -28.30 -18.02 4.10
N ALA A 496 -28.48 -19.01 4.97
CA ALA A 496 -27.44 -19.47 5.89
C ALA A 496 -26.24 -20.08 5.12
N LEU A 497 -25.03 -19.86 5.61
CA LEU A 497 -23.82 -20.51 5.09
C LEU A 497 -23.83 -22.02 5.39
N PRO A 498 -23.30 -22.88 4.51
CA PRO A 498 -23.31 -24.32 4.70
C PRO A 498 -22.46 -24.75 5.91
N ARG A 499 -23.03 -25.61 6.77
CA ARG A 499 -22.29 -26.25 7.87
C ARG A 499 -21.35 -27.31 7.31
N VAL A 500 -20.06 -27.00 7.22
CA VAL A 500 -19.01 -28.01 7.04
C VAL A 500 -18.74 -28.67 8.39
N SER A 501 -18.77 -30.01 8.42
CA SER A 501 -18.44 -30.79 9.62
C SER A 501 -16.94 -31.07 9.65
N THR A 502 -16.28 -30.82 10.78
CA THR A 502 -14.89 -31.21 11.05
C THR A 502 -14.79 -31.99 12.37
N PRO A 503 -13.83 -32.91 12.51
CA PRO A 503 -13.83 -33.88 13.60
C PRO A 503 -13.51 -33.29 14.98
N SER A 504 -14.03 -33.95 16.01
CA SER A 504 -13.78 -33.62 17.41
C SER A 504 -12.30 -33.75 17.77
N LEU A 505 -11.73 -32.69 18.36
CA LEU A 505 -10.43 -32.75 19.05
C LEU A 505 -10.68 -32.89 20.55
N ALA A 506 -10.48 -34.11 21.07
CA ALA A 506 -10.33 -34.33 22.50
C ALA A 506 -8.92 -33.87 22.95
N PRO A 507 -8.78 -33.25 24.15
CA PRO A 507 -7.48 -32.76 24.60
C PRO A 507 -6.58 -33.90 25.08
N ALA A 508 -5.47 -34.13 24.38
CA ALA A 508 -4.39 -34.99 24.86
C ALA A 508 -3.60 -34.26 25.95
N VAL A 509 -3.76 -34.70 27.20
CA VAL A 509 -2.95 -34.26 28.34
C VAL A 509 -1.55 -34.87 28.21
N LEU A 510 -0.52 -34.01 28.14
CA LEU A 510 0.86 -34.40 28.42
C LEU A 510 1.43 -33.48 29.50
N ALA A 511 1.57 -34.04 30.69
CA ALA A 511 2.25 -33.40 31.80
C ALA A 511 3.76 -33.49 31.62
N ALA A 512 4.47 -32.39 31.85
CA ALA A 512 5.91 -32.35 32.08
C ALA A 512 6.14 -31.58 33.38
N ALA A 513 6.84 -32.20 34.33
CA ALA A 513 6.93 -31.70 35.70
C ALA A 513 7.88 -30.49 35.82
N TRP A 514 7.52 -29.56 36.71
CA TRP A 514 8.45 -28.56 37.24
C TRP A 514 9.13 -29.10 38.51
N SER A 515 10.40 -28.75 38.69
CA SER A 515 11.07 -28.74 39.99
C SER A 515 11.40 -27.29 40.35
N PRO A 516 11.12 -26.82 41.58
CA PRO A 516 11.28 -25.41 41.97
C PRO A 516 12.72 -25.09 42.39
N GLN A 517 13.07 -23.79 42.36
CA GLN A 517 14.16 -23.23 43.14
C GLN A 517 13.69 -21.98 43.90
N ASP A 518 14.31 -21.74 45.05
CA ASP A 518 13.77 -20.98 46.17
C ASP A 518 13.84 -19.46 46.02
N VAL A 519 12.84 -18.77 46.57
CA VAL A 519 12.89 -17.34 46.89
C VAL A 519 12.27 -17.13 48.30
N PRO A 520 12.99 -16.48 49.24
CA PRO A 520 12.56 -16.38 50.64
C PRO A 520 11.45 -15.34 50.89
N PRO A 521 10.70 -15.42 52.01
CA PRO A 521 9.44 -14.70 52.19
C PRO A 521 9.49 -13.41 53.03
N GLY A 522 8.55 -12.49 52.73
CA GLY A 522 7.96 -11.55 53.69
C GLY A 522 8.31 -10.06 53.51
N PRO A 523 7.55 -9.14 54.16
CA PRO A 523 6.43 -9.36 55.06
C PRO A 523 5.07 -8.83 54.56
N SER A 524 4.01 -9.28 55.22
CA SER A 524 2.60 -8.92 55.02
C SER A 524 2.19 -7.60 55.69
N SER A 525 1.23 -6.88 55.12
CA SER A 525 0.36 -5.96 55.88
C SER A 525 -1.10 -6.03 55.41
N SER A 526 -1.98 -6.37 56.35
CA SER A 526 -3.43 -6.35 56.22
C SER A 526 -4.01 -5.10 56.89
N VAL A 527 -4.90 -4.36 56.24
CA VAL A 527 -5.95 -3.57 56.91
C VAL A 527 -7.22 -3.58 56.05
N SER A 528 -8.37 -3.74 56.72
CA SER A 528 -9.71 -3.92 56.16
C SER A 528 -10.38 -2.62 55.70
N ALA A 529 -11.42 -2.76 54.87
CA ALA A 529 -12.45 -1.73 54.70
C ALA A 529 -13.43 -1.69 55.90
N PRO A 530 -14.15 -0.57 56.08
CA PRO A 530 -15.49 -0.61 56.66
C PRO A 530 -16.56 0.06 55.77
N ASP A 531 -17.80 -0.30 56.07
CA ASP A 531 -19.01 0.00 55.30
C ASP A 531 -19.64 1.38 55.54
N LEU A 532 -20.49 1.75 54.56
CA LEU A 532 -21.75 2.50 54.66
C LEU A 532 -21.99 3.48 55.82
N HIS A 533 -22.34 4.73 55.46
CA HIS A 533 -23.43 5.41 56.15
C HIS A 533 -24.31 6.24 55.21
N ARG A 534 -25.64 6.11 55.38
CA ARG A 534 -26.64 6.98 54.76
C ARG A 534 -26.74 8.29 55.53
N SER A 535 -26.98 9.38 54.80
CA SER A 535 -27.90 10.44 55.23
C SER A 535 -28.54 11.12 54.01
N SER A 536 -29.83 11.39 54.09
CA SER A 536 -30.66 12.01 53.05
C SER A 536 -30.99 13.47 53.42
N TRP A 537 -31.95 14.08 52.71
CA TRP A 537 -32.45 15.46 52.87
C TRP A 537 -31.51 16.54 52.26
N GLU A 538 -31.95 17.54 51.49
CA GLU A 538 -33.32 17.90 51.11
C GLU A 538 -33.38 18.63 49.73
N ARG A 539 -34.57 18.77 49.16
CA ARG A 539 -34.83 19.51 47.90
C ARG A 539 -34.85 21.03 48.13
N ARG A 540 -34.37 21.81 47.16
CA ARG A 540 -35.00 23.10 46.82
C ARG A 540 -34.83 23.52 45.37
N THR A 541 -35.91 24.09 44.87
CA THR A 541 -36.31 24.56 43.54
C THR A 541 -35.34 25.50 42.81
N ALA A 542 -35.39 25.48 41.47
CA ALA A 542 -34.82 26.49 40.56
C ALA A 542 -35.63 27.83 40.61
N PRO A 543 -35.19 28.92 39.93
CA PRO A 543 -35.46 29.03 38.49
C PRO A 543 -34.40 29.70 37.59
N SER A 544 -34.53 29.40 36.31
CA SER A 544 -34.07 30.09 35.09
C SER A 544 -33.82 31.61 35.15
N THR A 545 -32.70 32.05 34.54
CA THR A 545 -32.67 33.14 33.51
C THR A 545 -31.44 33.04 32.57
N SER A 546 -31.65 33.45 31.32
CA SER A 546 -30.65 33.93 30.34
C SER A 546 -31.17 35.31 29.84
N PRO A 547 -30.52 36.10 28.95
CA PRO A 547 -29.22 36.01 28.23
C PRO A 547 -28.39 37.31 28.49
N PRO A 548 -27.59 37.96 27.60
CA PRO A 548 -27.01 37.59 26.28
C PRO A 548 -25.49 37.84 26.08
N PHE A 549 -25.00 37.54 24.87
CA PHE A 549 -23.68 37.91 24.32
C PHE A 549 -23.47 39.44 24.24
N PRO A 550 -22.19 39.89 24.21
CA PRO A 550 -21.70 40.50 22.96
C PRO A 550 -20.23 40.16 22.59
N ASP A 551 -19.92 40.44 21.32
CA ASP A 551 -18.61 40.51 20.63
C ASP A 551 -18.81 41.62 19.54
N PRO A 552 -17.80 42.31 18.93
CA PRO A 552 -16.34 42.18 19.04
C PRO A 552 -15.56 43.51 19.22
N PHE A 553 -14.21 43.42 19.15
CA PHE A 553 -13.20 44.48 18.95
C PHE A 553 -12.96 45.54 20.04
N THR A 554 -11.81 45.43 20.72
CA THR A 554 -10.87 46.58 20.85
C THR A 554 -9.42 46.10 21.02
N ARG A 555 -8.46 46.79 20.38
CA ARG A 555 -7.02 46.67 20.67
C ARG A 555 -6.66 47.58 21.85
N SER A 556 -5.76 47.15 22.75
CA SER A 556 -4.61 47.99 23.17
C SER A 556 -3.55 47.18 23.93
N LEU A 557 -2.33 47.71 23.97
CA LEU A 557 -1.22 47.19 24.76
C LEU A 557 -1.31 47.62 26.23
N ALA A 558 -0.80 46.79 27.14
CA ALA A 558 -0.03 47.25 28.31
C ALA A 558 0.84 46.12 28.88
N VAL A 559 2.14 46.36 28.98
CA VAL A 559 3.07 45.61 29.83
C VAL A 559 3.06 46.26 31.23
N PRO A 560 3.29 45.48 32.30
CA PRO A 560 4.20 45.98 33.32
C PRO A 560 5.30 44.97 33.70
N ASP A 561 6.46 45.54 34.02
CA ASP A 561 7.73 44.90 34.33
C ASP A 561 7.87 44.57 35.84
N ARG A 562 8.41 43.36 36.15
CA ARG A 562 9.51 43.11 37.13
C ARG A 562 9.32 43.49 38.65
N PRO A 563 10.29 43.20 39.55
CA PRO A 563 11.26 42.08 39.63
C PRO A 563 11.47 41.48 41.06
N CYS A 564 12.38 40.49 41.14
CA CYS A 564 13.43 40.33 42.17
C CYS A 564 13.18 39.50 43.45
N ALA A 565 13.99 38.45 43.65
CA ALA A 565 14.91 38.32 44.80
C ALA A 565 15.95 37.18 44.57
N MET A 566 17.16 37.32 45.10
CA MET A 566 18.32 36.39 44.93
C MET A 566 18.64 35.61 46.21
N ARG A 567 19.35 34.46 46.07
CA ARG A 567 20.61 34.05 46.76
C ARG A 567 20.98 32.60 46.37
N LEU A 568 22.17 32.32 45.82
CA LEU A 568 23.49 32.06 46.46
C LEU A 568 23.49 30.78 47.33
N ASP A 569 24.51 29.90 47.33
CA ASP A 569 25.90 30.00 46.79
C ASP A 569 26.48 28.63 46.35
N MET A 570 27.70 28.61 45.81
CA MET A 570 28.41 27.49 45.18
C MET A 570 29.25 26.63 46.14
N THR A 571 29.67 25.43 45.68
CA THR A 571 31.04 24.95 45.95
C THR A 571 31.56 23.95 44.90
N ALA A 572 32.80 24.19 44.45
CA ALA A 572 33.77 23.26 43.84
C ALA A 572 33.33 22.28 42.70
N SER A 573 33.60 22.68 41.45
CA SER A 573 34.58 21.99 40.56
C SER A 573 34.74 22.75 39.23
N ARG A 574 35.99 23.01 38.79
CA ARG A 574 36.29 23.66 37.51
C ARG A 574 36.37 22.64 36.36
N PRO A 575 35.83 22.96 35.18
CA PRO A 575 36.42 22.55 33.92
C PRO A 575 37.07 23.74 33.18
N VAL A 576 37.97 23.41 32.25
CA VAL A 576 38.81 24.35 31.49
C VAL A 576 37.98 25.15 30.50
N VAL A 577 38.21 26.47 30.42
CA VAL A 577 37.69 27.31 29.32
C VAL A 577 38.56 27.05 28.09
N VAL A 578 38.05 26.21 27.19
CA VAL A 578 38.53 26.17 25.79
C VAL A 578 37.65 27.12 25.00
N THR A 579 38.23 28.22 24.51
CA THR A 579 37.59 29.10 23.53
C THR A 579 37.45 28.37 22.21
N ILE A 580 36.22 27.95 21.88
CA ILE A 580 35.86 27.41 20.57
C ILE A 580 35.76 28.59 19.59
N PRO A 581 36.53 28.64 18.49
CA PRO A 581 36.31 29.61 17.42
C PRO A 581 35.06 29.24 16.60
N ASP A 582 34.37 30.28 16.11
CA ASP A 582 33.05 30.21 15.46
C ASP A 582 33.05 29.34 14.17
N PRO A 583 31.92 28.70 13.78
CA PRO A 583 31.93 27.52 12.93
C PRO A 583 31.91 27.82 11.42
N HIS A 584 32.55 26.90 10.69
CA HIS A 584 32.31 26.46 9.30
C HIS A 584 31.61 27.45 8.34
N PRO A 585 32.31 27.97 7.30
CA PRO A 585 31.72 28.92 6.37
C PRO A 585 30.57 28.31 5.56
N HIS A 586 29.55 29.13 5.28
CA HIS A 586 28.43 28.83 4.37
C HIS A 586 28.84 28.72 2.88
N ARG A 587 30.13 28.59 2.61
CA ARG A 587 30.79 28.71 1.31
C ARG A 587 32.03 27.82 1.30
N ILE A 588 32.20 27.04 0.24
CA ILE A 588 33.42 26.30 -0.08
C ILE A 588 33.78 26.48 -1.56
N TRP A 589 35.01 26.15 -1.93
CA TRP A 589 35.50 26.16 -3.31
C TRP A 589 35.72 24.73 -3.79
N ASP A 590 35.19 24.40 -4.97
CA ASP A 590 35.41 23.09 -5.62
C ASP A 590 36.77 23.07 -6.35
N VAL A 591 37.19 21.91 -6.84
CA VAL A 591 38.48 21.68 -7.51
C VAL A 591 38.66 22.55 -8.77
N ASP A 592 37.57 22.90 -9.45
CA ASP A 592 37.55 23.80 -10.60
C ASP A 592 37.58 25.30 -10.23
N GLY A 593 37.57 25.62 -8.94
CA GLY A 593 37.53 26.97 -8.40
C GLY A 593 36.14 27.62 -8.41
N SER A 594 35.06 26.85 -8.60
CA SER A 594 33.69 27.34 -8.46
C SER A 594 33.28 27.52 -6.99
N GLU A 595 32.45 28.53 -6.71
CA GLU A 595 31.96 28.84 -5.35
C GLU A 595 30.67 28.05 -5.06
N VAL A 596 30.72 27.12 -4.10
CA VAL A 596 29.56 26.35 -3.64
C VAL A 596 29.04 26.94 -2.33
N ARG A 597 27.76 27.38 -2.31
CA ARG A 597 27.12 27.96 -1.12
C ARG A 597 26.02 27.06 -0.57
N GLY A 598 25.90 26.97 0.75
CA GLY A 598 24.91 26.09 1.39
C GLY A 598 24.90 26.14 2.91
N ALA A 599 23.96 25.40 3.51
CA ALA A 599 23.93 25.20 4.96
C ALA A 599 25.12 24.33 5.42
N PRO A 600 25.72 24.55 6.61
CA PRO A 600 26.92 23.83 7.03
C PRO A 600 26.77 22.30 7.06
N VAL A 601 25.56 21.79 7.34
CA VAL A 601 25.24 20.36 7.31
C VAL A 601 25.35 19.74 5.90
N MET A 602 25.15 20.53 4.85
CA MET A 602 25.29 20.10 3.45
C MET A 602 26.73 20.24 2.95
N LEU A 603 27.43 21.30 3.39
CA LEU A 603 28.80 21.58 2.94
C LEU A 603 29.87 20.76 3.68
N ARG A 604 29.61 20.31 4.92
CA ARG A 604 30.59 19.55 5.70
C ARG A 604 31.06 18.26 5.00
N PRO A 605 30.17 17.35 4.52
CA PRO A 605 30.63 16.14 3.81
C PRO A 605 31.40 16.48 2.53
N MET A 606 30.96 17.50 1.78
CA MET A 606 31.66 17.95 0.57
C MET A 606 33.06 18.50 0.86
N ALA A 607 33.22 19.24 1.96
CA ALA A 607 34.53 19.74 2.39
C ALA A 607 35.45 18.60 2.88
N GLU A 608 34.90 17.63 3.61
CA GLU A 608 35.62 16.44 4.06
C GLU A 608 36.11 15.58 2.86
N ASP A 609 35.28 15.38 1.84
CA ASP A 609 35.66 14.70 0.59
C ASP A 609 36.74 15.45 -0.20
N LEU A 610 36.68 16.80 -0.26
CA LEU A 610 37.68 17.62 -0.95
C LEU A 610 39.04 17.60 -0.22
N ILE A 611 39.02 17.64 1.12
CA ILE A 611 40.22 17.50 1.96
C ILE A 611 40.84 16.10 1.80
N ALA A 612 40.02 15.04 1.73
CA ALA A 612 40.48 13.68 1.46
C ALA A 612 41.14 13.52 0.07
N GLN A 613 40.79 14.38 -0.88
CA GLN A 613 41.41 14.47 -2.21
C GLN A 613 42.64 15.41 -2.26
N GLY A 614 43.05 16.02 -1.13
CA GLY A 614 44.20 16.90 -1.04
C GLY A 614 43.94 18.35 -1.48
N HIS A 615 42.68 18.75 -1.63
CA HIS A 615 42.29 20.13 -1.93
C HIS A 615 41.87 20.85 -0.64
N ASP A 616 42.18 22.15 -0.53
CA ASP A 616 41.66 23.01 0.54
C ASP A 616 40.36 23.70 0.06
N PRO A 617 39.17 23.26 0.52
CA PRO A 617 37.90 23.82 0.10
C PRO A 617 37.61 25.20 0.73
N TYR A 618 38.42 25.66 1.67
CA TYR A 618 38.26 26.94 2.36
C TYR A 618 39.22 28.01 1.83
N ALA A 619 40.33 27.61 1.20
CA ALA A 619 41.19 28.50 0.43
C ALA A 619 40.50 28.97 -0.85
N ARG A 620 40.24 30.28 -0.95
CA ARG A 620 39.81 30.90 -2.21
C ARG A 620 40.94 30.74 -3.25
N PRO A 621 40.68 30.19 -4.44
CA PRO A 621 41.69 30.11 -5.50
C PRO A 621 42.26 31.49 -5.82
N ALA A 622 43.57 31.56 -6.03
CA ALA A 622 44.21 32.77 -6.52
C ALA A 622 43.57 33.17 -7.87
N ALA A 623 43.24 34.45 -8.02
CA ALA A 623 42.55 34.92 -9.23
C ALA A 623 43.39 34.58 -10.48
N PRO A 624 42.80 33.97 -11.53
CA PRO A 624 43.53 33.73 -12.76
C PRO A 624 44.00 35.06 -13.34
N PRO A 625 45.24 35.14 -13.88
CA PRO A 625 45.74 36.38 -14.45
C PRO A 625 44.80 36.87 -15.57
N PRO A 626 44.56 38.19 -15.69
CA PRO A 626 43.62 38.72 -16.66
C PRO A 626 44.02 38.30 -18.08
N LYS A 627 43.05 37.82 -18.86
CA LYS A 627 43.26 37.48 -20.26
C LYS A 627 43.68 38.72 -21.04
N VAL A 628 44.97 38.82 -21.37
CA VAL A 628 45.47 39.82 -22.32
C VAL A 628 44.86 39.50 -23.68
N ALA A 629 44.11 40.45 -24.24
CA ALA A 629 43.58 40.31 -25.59
C ALA A 629 44.73 40.29 -26.61
N PRO A 630 44.71 39.39 -27.62
CA PRO A 630 45.76 39.34 -28.63
C PRO A 630 45.68 40.58 -29.53
N GLY A 631 46.67 41.49 -29.45
CA GLY A 631 46.79 42.59 -30.42
C GLY A 631 47.25 43.98 -29.95
N LEU A 632 47.98 44.13 -28.83
CA LEU A 632 48.61 45.40 -28.46
C LEU A 632 50.12 45.23 -28.18
N PRO A 633 50.99 46.14 -28.68
CA PRO A 633 52.44 46.03 -28.49
C PRO A 633 52.86 46.29 -27.05
N SER A 634 53.95 45.65 -26.65
CA SER A 634 54.51 45.68 -25.30
C SER A 634 55.06 47.06 -24.92
N GLY A 635 54.43 47.74 -23.98
CA GLY A 635 55.01 48.91 -23.30
C GLY A 635 53.99 49.95 -22.85
N ILE A 636 53.44 49.77 -21.65
CA ILE A 636 53.04 50.80 -20.66
C ILE A 636 52.38 50.07 -19.48
N VAL A 637 52.86 50.31 -18.25
CA VAL A 637 52.21 49.86 -17.01
C VAL A 637 51.56 51.06 -16.33
N PRO A 638 50.26 51.01 -16.03
CA PRO A 638 49.66 51.84 -15.00
C PRO A 638 49.15 51.02 -13.81
N ARG A 639 49.53 51.51 -12.63
CA ARG A 639 49.25 51.03 -11.28
C ARG A 639 47.77 50.77 -10.97
N GLY A 640 47.51 49.60 -10.38
CA GLY A 640 46.91 49.45 -9.04
C GLY A 640 45.54 50.07 -8.71
N ALA A 641 44.58 49.19 -8.43
CA ALA A 641 43.61 49.28 -7.33
C ALA A 641 43.27 47.84 -6.87
#